data_AF-A0AAD5BIW2-F1
#
_entry.id   AF-A0AAD5BIW2-F1
#
_cell.length_a   1.000
_cell.length_b   1.000
_cell.length_c   1.000
_cell.angle_alpha   90.00
_cell.angle_beta   90.00
_cell.angle_gamma   90.00
#
_symmetry.space_group_name_H-M   'P 1'
#
loop_
_entity.id
_entity.type
_entity.pdbx_description
1 polymer ?
#
loop_
_entity_poly.entity_id
_entity_poly.type
_entity_poly.pdbx_seq_one_letter_code
_entity_poly.pdbx_strand_id
1 'polypeptide(L)'
;MQSNAKGAAARLQQNSLLASTYTHLQQVTCIAYILQPNRLYNIITDRTADFVYELNFSFTINCNISGDEMNSHSNSDISSAQHQAVVDGIIRDGDANAHSNLQNNISDDNYSQHSSSTAQTQQSSPQQDQNANRVNSMDYDSVISSIASTSKEYEHLQEQLRGGSKPIPREESWYNRFIVGNLVKQFVPAYFVSVMGTGISSTILYNFPFPAHWLQVCSYIMFGICCLLFIVNMVFFIMQVVYFPHKLRTYHVDPLQASYMGCLSMGFTTIVNYISFITKGRHMYLVWTLWWISAASALYTAFPIVYISFFSKLNAVESDTKLNATLLLPIVALTVSSSSGHLIELNLYKLNETVITMIVSYMMWALSICLAFAIITIYIWRLIMHKIPPTQLVFTGFLPVGFLGQSSYSIYLFGNNLNELIPEDLIYGKIFLCIGGFLGLFILSFGYYMTFIAVVSIFSKIRPFAKLPNKKHTNKYGLLKHHKGFWAMTFPLCTMSLSNTEIGKGGVGNYSLLTFKVMGAVFAVAGIGVTISCLVGVAVYSYDSDHWASLFTAALVLFENSIATQSRLILLDSALILGQAGAIYCFRLSTKTETEGRLWWISLIATGLALGWTISIKLTGFYTALWAVLFSLWDSYQLLGDLTVSTFKWIRVLFYKLLVLSVVPLTIYLSLWKIHFDLLPFQGPHSGLISPRLRSTFQDYKTSPVEVLYGSTVTIKHNNLEKYLHSHDKSYPRGTQLQQVTLYGYEDPNNEWVVEIPRKFYEHKHYNQSRPVKDGEIIRLYHKATGRYLHVNDVRPPISEHDYSKEVNCNETRGLLGDTEYEFRLRILNKKPHSTNNLPMIKLRATETIFMLVSRDKKCNLISHDSKLPSWGDYQNEVLCVEESTIPNSLWYIESNSHPLLDGPKTQVDFGSVSLLTKIWDLHQAMFRVNADFTTPHKYSSRPEAWPFVLRGVAYFQSLPQYTSLTEHTSQIYFLGNVTTYILSFIVIVVVIAKLAFYGLRNLNPYVAYLDPEPKQKFYANALLYIAGWALHYWPYFFLHRNLYAHHYLPALYFAILNLGEYMNYQHKFVRVSLMVAVLSGAIYCFEEYVPLIYGTEWTVAACVVHKWFPGWNMDCMTYGG
;
A
#
# COMPACT_ATOMS: atom_id res chain seq x y z
N MET A 1 39.44 -27.56 -46.25
CA MET A 1 38.98 -27.46 -44.84
C MET A 1 39.89 -26.52 -44.03
N GLN A 2 39.89 -25.20 -44.29
CA GLN A 2 40.69 -24.25 -43.47
C GLN A 2 40.03 -22.88 -43.21
N SER A 3 38.91 -22.55 -43.87
CA SER A 3 38.12 -21.34 -43.60
C SER A 3 37.32 -21.43 -42.28
N ASN A 4 36.66 -22.56 -42.03
CA ASN A 4 35.75 -22.73 -40.88
C ASN A 4 36.42 -22.64 -39.50
N ALA A 5 37.75 -22.76 -39.42
CA ALA A 5 38.49 -22.60 -38.16
C ALA A 5 38.46 -21.14 -37.64
N LYS A 6 38.46 -20.13 -38.52
CA LYS A 6 38.47 -18.72 -38.11
C LYS A 6 37.11 -18.23 -37.57
N GLY A 7 36.01 -18.85 -37.98
CA GLY A 7 34.67 -18.54 -37.46
C GLY A 7 34.42 -19.06 -36.03
N ALA A 8 35.08 -20.14 -35.62
CA ALA A 8 34.93 -20.72 -34.28
C ALA A 8 35.63 -19.89 -33.20
N ALA A 9 36.86 -19.41 -33.47
CA ALA A 9 37.64 -18.62 -32.52
C ALA A 9 36.94 -17.29 -32.15
N ALA A 10 36.38 -16.58 -33.14
CA ALA A 10 35.67 -15.32 -32.90
C ALA A 10 34.45 -15.48 -31.98
N ARG A 11 33.68 -16.58 -32.12
CA ARG A 11 32.51 -16.84 -31.26
C ARG A 11 32.88 -17.21 -29.82
N LEU A 12 34.03 -17.86 -29.60
CA LEU A 12 34.53 -18.14 -28.25
C LEU A 12 34.99 -16.87 -27.54
N GLN A 13 35.64 -15.94 -28.25
CA GLN A 13 36.12 -14.67 -27.67
C GLN A 13 35.00 -13.66 -27.40
N GLN A 14 33.87 -13.74 -28.12
CA GLN A 14 32.69 -12.90 -27.85
C GLN A 14 31.86 -13.40 -26.65
N ASN A 15 31.81 -14.71 -26.42
CA ASN A 15 31.07 -15.30 -25.29
C ASN A 15 31.78 -15.10 -23.93
N SER A 16 33.12 -15.00 -23.89
CA SER A 16 33.85 -14.70 -22.65
C SER A 16 33.63 -13.26 -22.16
N LEU A 17 33.53 -12.29 -23.08
CA LEU A 17 33.21 -10.89 -22.76
C LEU A 17 31.79 -10.75 -22.16
N LEU A 18 30.79 -11.44 -22.73
CA LEU A 18 29.43 -11.45 -22.20
C LEU A 18 29.32 -12.11 -20.80
N ALA A 19 30.14 -13.12 -20.50
CA ALA A 19 30.17 -13.78 -19.19
C ALA A 19 30.72 -12.88 -18.06
N SER A 20 31.69 -12.02 -18.36
CA SER A 20 32.26 -11.07 -17.38
C SER A 20 31.31 -9.89 -17.08
N THR A 21 30.49 -9.46 -18.04
CA THR A 21 29.49 -8.40 -17.82
C THR A 21 28.26 -8.88 -17.04
N TYR A 22 27.82 -10.13 -17.24
CA TYR A 22 26.65 -10.66 -16.54
C TYR A 22 26.90 -10.98 -15.05
N THR A 23 28.16 -11.25 -14.67
CA THR A 23 28.54 -11.49 -13.28
C THR A 23 28.66 -10.20 -12.46
N HIS A 24 29.08 -9.09 -13.06
CA HIS A 24 29.17 -7.79 -12.38
C HIS A 24 27.81 -7.12 -12.07
N LEU A 25 26.73 -7.48 -12.78
CA LEU A 25 25.40 -6.86 -12.58
C LEU A 25 24.54 -7.53 -11.50
N GLN A 26 24.98 -8.65 -10.91
CA GLN A 26 24.20 -9.41 -9.90
C GLN A 26 24.52 -9.08 -8.43
N GLN A 27 25.37 -8.10 -8.14
CA GLN A 27 25.81 -7.79 -6.76
C GLN A 27 25.20 -6.54 -6.09
N VAL A 28 24.30 -5.80 -6.75
CA VAL A 28 23.79 -4.50 -6.24
C VAL A 28 22.28 -4.51 -5.89
N THR A 29 21.68 -5.68 -5.71
CA THR A 29 20.23 -5.82 -5.41
C THR A 29 19.94 -6.72 -4.21
N CYS A 30 20.09 -6.18 -3.00
CA CYS A 30 19.63 -6.81 -1.75
C CYS A 30 19.02 -5.78 -0.80
N ILE A 31 17.68 -5.67 -0.80
CA ILE A 31 16.81 -5.23 0.33
C ILE A 31 15.33 -5.23 -0.10
N ALA A 32 15.02 -5.01 -1.39
CA ALA A 32 13.66 -4.80 -1.89
C ALA A 32 13.14 -5.90 -2.84
N TYR A 33 13.17 -7.18 -2.41
CA TYR A 33 12.34 -8.23 -3.03
C TYR A 33 12.13 -9.42 -2.06
N ILE A 34 11.06 -9.34 -1.24
CA ILE A 34 10.53 -10.51 -0.52
C ILE A 34 9.22 -10.91 -1.20
N LEU A 35 9.27 -12.04 -1.92
CA LEU A 35 8.18 -12.88 -2.48
C LEU A 35 8.45 -13.32 -3.94
N GLN A 36 9.23 -14.40 -4.11
CA GLN A 36 8.93 -15.44 -5.11
C GLN A 36 9.57 -16.78 -4.67
N PRO A 37 8.97 -17.96 -4.97
CA PRO A 37 9.09 -19.12 -4.08
C PRO A 37 9.91 -20.31 -4.63
N ASN A 38 11.12 -20.08 -5.18
CA ASN A 38 11.87 -21.14 -5.90
C ASN A 38 13.36 -21.33 -5.49
N ARG A 39 13.78 -20.89 -4.30
CA ARG A 39 15.14 -21.16 -3.77
C ARG A 39 15.25 -21.62 -2.31
N LEU A 40 14.12 -21.84 -1.63
CA LEU A 40 14.12 -22.19 -0.20
C LEU A 40 14.36 -23.69 0.09
N TYR A 41 14.28 -24.56 -0.93
CA TYR A 41 14.25 -26.02 -0.74
C TYR A 41 15.62 -26.66 -0.41
N ASN A 42 16.73 -26.07 -0.89
CA ASN A 42 18.06 -26.71 -0.85
C ASN A 42 19.03 -26.11 0.20
N ILE A 43 18.55 -25.29 1.14
CA ILE A 43 19.40 -24.64 2.18
C ILE A 43 18.92 -24.97 3.61
N ILE A 44 17.69 -25.45 3.78
CA ILE A 44 17.11 -25.80 5.10
C ILE A 44 17.57 -27.19 5.60
N THR A 45 18.08 -28.06 4.73
CA THR A 45 18.36 -29.46 5.04
C THR A 45 19.70 -29.76 5.74
N ASP A 46 20.61 -28.78 5.89
CA ASP A 46 22.05 -29.09 6.11
C ASP A 46 22.71 -28.32 7.27
N ARG A 47 21.95 -27.55 8.08
CA ARG A 47 22.49 -26.79 9.24
C ARG A 47 21.54 -26.69 10.45
N THR A 48 20.79 -27.75 10.74
CA THR A 48 19.88 -27.85 11.91
C THR A 48 20.18 -29.05 12.79
N ALA A 49 21.46 -29.37 12.99
CA ALA A 49 21.92 -30.48 13.84
C ALA A 49 22.36 -30.04 15.25
N ASP A 50 23.10 -28.94 15.39
CA ASP A 50 23.98 -28.70 16.56
C ASP A 50 23.52 -27.63 17.56
N PHE A 51 22.22 -27.27 17.61
CA PHE A 51 21.76 -26.21 18.53
C PHE A 51 20.38 -26.45 19.19
N VAL A 52 20.08 -27.70 19.54
CA VAL A 52 18.96 -28.06 20.44
C VAL A 52 19.43 -29.00 21.56
N TYR A 53 20.33 -28.48 22.40
CA TYR A 53 20.58 -28.98 23.76
C TYR A 53 20.65 -27.76 24.70
N GLU A 54 20.26 -27.97 25.97
CA GLU A 54 20.18 -26.95 27.03
C GLU A 54 19.26 -25.75 26.76
N LEU A 55 17.96 -25.92 27.00
CA LEU A 55 17.30 -25.32 28.18
C LEU A 55 15.84 -25.78 28.31
N ASN A 56 15.57 -26.70 29.23
CA ASN A 56 14.22 -27.14 29.57
C ASN A 56 13.53 -26.14 30.52
N PHE A 57 12.25 -25.86 30.28
CA PHE A 57 11.24 -25.86 31.36
C PHE A 57 9.87 -26.27 30.82
N SER A 58 9.14 -27.07 31.59
CA SER A 58 8.12 -27.99 31.07
C SER A 58 6.70 -27.42 30.97
N PHE A 59 5.91 -27.96 30.03
CA PHE A 59 4.49 -28.20 30.25
C PHE A 59 4.08 -29.55 29.63
N THR A 60 3.35 -30.37 30.39
CA THR A 60 3.16 -31.80 30.09
C THR A 60 1.72 -32.11 29.70
N ILE A 61 1.53 -32.83 28.59
CA ILE A 61 0.30 -33.59 28.30
C ILE A 61 0.72 -34.98 27.78
N ASN A 62 0.29 -36.03 28.48
CA ASN A 62 0.63 -37.41 28.12
C ASN A 62 -0.35 -37.99 27.08
N CYS A 63 0.19 -38.53 25.99
CA CYS A 63 -0.45 -39.56 25.18
C CYS A 63 0.59 -40.65 24.89
N ASN A 64 0.63 -41.69 25.74
CA ASN A 64 1.47 -42.86 25.49
C ASN A 64 0.82 -43.77 24.43
N ILE A 65 1.56 -44.11 23.38
CA ILE A 65 1.33 -45.31 22.57
C ILE A 65 2.68 -45.99 22.32
N SER A 66 2.88 -47.11 23.01
CA SER A 66 3.64 -48.27 22.54
C SER A 66 2.63 -49.41 22.45
N GLY A 67 2.50 -50.20 21.39
CA GLY A 67 3.46 -50.47 20.32
C GLY A 67 4.12 -51.81 20.62
N ASP A 68 3.72 -52.86 19.89
CA ASP A 68 4.53 -54.04 19.54
C ASP A 68 3.77 -54.95 18.55
N GLU A 69 4.46 -56.02 18.14
CA GLU A 69 4.46 -56.71 16.85
C GLU A 69 3.24 -57.60 16.44
N MET A 70 3.43 -58.25 15.29
CA MET A 70 2.60 -59.26 14.61
C MET A 70 1.99 -60.35 15.52
N ASN A 71 0.77 -60.82 15.20
CA ASN A 71 0.59 -62.14 14.55
C ASN A 71 -0.87 -62.56 14.18
N SER A 72 -0.92 -63.46 13.19
CA SER A 72 -1.87 -64.57 12.92
C SER A 72 -3.36 -64.57 13.36
N HIS A 73 -4.21 -64.97 12.39
CA HIS A 73 -5.31 -65.96 12.50
C HIS A 73 -6.58 -65.73 13.35
N SER A 74 -7.67 -65.42 12.64
CA SER A 74 -8.96 -66.15 12.58
C SER A 74 -9.76 -66.60 13.83
N ASN A 75 -11.04 -66.19 13.80
CA ASN A 75 -12.27 -66.93 14.14
C ASN A 75 -12.89 -66.94 15.57
N SER A 76 -14.24 -66.92 15.52
CA SER A 76 -15.22 -67.65 16.33
C SER A 76 -15.44 -67.32 17.82
N ASP A 77 -16.59 -66.66 18.05
CA ASP A 77 -17.77 -67.25 18.72
C ASP A 77 -18.03 -67.16 20.24
N ILE A 78 -19.28 -66.75 20.54
CA ILE A 78 -20.28 -67.40 21.45
C ILE A 78 -19.97 -67.46 22.98
N SER A 79 -20.91 -67.22 23.91
CA SER A 79 -22.21 -66.51 23.92
C SER A 79 -22.78 -66.48 25.36
N SER A 80 -23.90 -65.75 25.60
CA SER A 80 -24.94 -66.05 26.62
C SER A 80 -24.59 -65.89 28.12
N ALA A 81 -25.53 -65.68 29.07
CA ALA A 81 -26.89 -65.11 29.06
C ALA A 81 -27.41 -64.90 30.53
N GLN A 82 -28.70 -64.57 30.70
CA GLN A 82 -29.54 -64.65 31.92
C GLN A 82 -29.38 -63.51 32.97
N HIS A 83 -30.43 -62.97 33.64
CA HIS A 83 -31.89 -63.25 33.56
C HIS A 83 -32.79 -62.16 34.20
N GLN A 84 -34.09 -62.12 33.80
CA GLN A 84 -35.31 -61.81 34.60
C GLN A 84 -35.59 -60.36 35.09
N ALA A 85 -36.85 -59.89 35.27
CA ALA A 85 -38.19 -60.52 35.10
C ALA A 85 -39.39 -59.52 34.97
N VAL A 86 -40.40 -59.86 34.11
CA VAL A 86 -41.90 -59.80 34.27
C VAL A 86 -42.56 -58.41 34.60
N VAL A 87 -43.76 -57.94 34.16
CA VAL A 87 -45.16 -58.46 34.10
C VAL A 87 -46.00 -57.85 32.92
N ASP A 88 -47.16 -58.44 32.64
CA ASP A 88 -48.10 -58.27 31.49
C ASP A 88 -49.10 -57.08 31.50
N GLY A 89 -49.77 -56.82 30.35
CA GLY A 89 -51.25 -57.00 30.29
C GLY A 89 -52.23 -55.89 29.84
N ILE A 90 -52.77 -56.02 28.61
CA ILE A 90 -54.25 -56.13 28.29
C ILE A 90 -55.21 -54.88 28.24
N ILE A 91 -55.63 -54.52 27.00
CA ILE A 91 -57.03 -54.33 26.47
C ILE A 91 -57.88 -52.99 26.56
N ARG A 92 -58.25 -52.49 25.34
CA ARG A 92 -59.51 -51.89 24.78
C ARG A 92 -60.05 -50.45 25.01
N ASP A 93 -60.57 -49.93 23.87
CA ASP A 93 -61.80 -49.16 23.53
C ASP A 93 -62.16 -47.79 24.18
N GLY A 94 -62.81 -46.91 23.39
CA GLY A 94 -63.46 -45.67 23.87
C GLY A 94 -63.68 -44.56 22.82
N ASP A 95 -64.90 -44.43 22.29
CA ASP A 95 -65.33 -43.49 21.24
C ASP A 95 -65.64 -42.02 21.69
N ALA A 96 -65.95 -41.18 20.69
CA ALA A 96 -67.00 -40.13 20.68
C ALA A 96 -66.65 -38.63 20.87
N ASN A 97 -66.63 -37.93 19.73
CA ASN A 97 -67.45 -36.74 19.38
C ASN A 97 -67.99 -35.77 20.47
N ALA A 98 -67.71 -34.48 20.28
CA ALA A 98 -68.68 -33.40 20.59
C ALA A 98 -68.50 -32.19 19.64
N HIS A 99 -69.58 -31.75 18.98
CA HIS A 99 -69.64 -30.48 18.24
C HIS A 99 -70.12 -29.34 19.17
N SER A 100 -69.59 -28.11 18.97
CA SER A 100 -70.32 -26.85 19.28
C SER A 100 -69.84 -25.68 18.40
N ASN A 101 -70.01 -25.92 17.10
CA ASN A 101 -70.69 -25.06 16.13
C ASN A 101 -71.16 -23.64 16.57
N LEU A 102 -71.21 -22.75 15.57
CA LEU A 102 -72.10 -21.57 15.41
C LEU A 102 -71.72 -20.19 16.02
N GLN A 103 -71.58 -19.25 15.07
CA GLN A 103 -72.42 -18.04 14.91
C GLN A 103 -71.84 -16.62 15.17
N ASN A 104 -71.50 -16.00 14.03
CA ASN A 104 -72.21 -14.85 13.47
C ASN A 104 -72.13 -13.44 14.11
N ASN A 105 -71.57 -12.55 13.27
CA ASN A 105 -72.25 -11.37 12.70
C ASN A 105 -72.16 -10.00 13.40
N ILE A 106 -71.95 -8.98 12.56
CA ILE A 106 -72.75 -7.74 12.36
C ILE A 106 -73.06 -6.96 13.67
N SER A 107 -72.66 -5.69 13.81
CA SER A 107 -73.05 -4.61 12.90
C SER A 107 -72.07 -3.42 12.87
N ASP A 108 -71.91 -2.85 11.68
CA ASP A 108 -72.23 -1.46 11.34
C ASP A 108 -71.59 -0.28 12.11
N ASP A 109 -70.74 0.43 11.37
CA ASP A 109 -70.91 1.85 11.02
C ASP A 109 -70.87 3.00 12.06
N ASN A 110 -69.73 3.71 11.96
CA ASN A 110 -69.67 5.12 11.52
C ASN A 110 -69.67 6.28 12.53
N TYR A 111 -69.20 7.39 11.93
CA TYR A 111 -69.32 8.81 12.27
C TYR A 111 -68.30 9.53 13.17
N SER A 112 -67.54 10.38 12.48
CA SER A 112 -67.06 11.72 12.84
C SER A 112 -66.11 11.93 14.03
N GLN A 113 -64.92 12.46 13.67
CA GLN A 113 -64.52 13.86 13.97
C GLN A 113 -65.23 14.51 15.17
N HIS A 114 -64.51 15.05 16.17
CA HIS A 114 -63.83 16.33 15.93
C HIS A 114 -62.60 16.61 16.81
N SER A 115 -62.10 17.83 16.67
CA SER A 115 -60.85 18.38 17.18
C SER A 115 -61.00 19.22 18.46
N SER A 116 -60.03 19.09 19.36
CA SER A 116 -59.44 20.16 20.20
C SER A 116 -60.33 21.23 20.88
N SER A 117 -60.17 21.42 22.19
CA SER A 117 -59.71 22.72 22.75
C SER A 117 -59.36 22.67 24.26
N THR A 118 -58.74 23.75 24.71
CA THR A 118 -58.07 24.08 25.99
C THR A 118 -58.92 24.18 27.27
N ALA A 119 -58.31 23.75 28.39
CA ALA A 119 -58.19 24.43 29.72
C ALA A 119 -59.50 24.76 30.52
N GLN A 120 -59.52 25.05 31.83
CA GLN A 120 -58.51 25.69 32.70
C GLN A 120 -58.79 25.48 34.23
N THR A 121 -57.73 25.45 35.06
CA THR A 121 -57.60 25.78 36.52
C THR A 121 -58.77 25.75 37.54
N GLN A 122 -58.53 25.13 38.72
CA GLN A 122 -58.62 25.72 40.09
C GLN A 122 -57.86 24.81 41.09
N GLN A 123 -56.90 25.31 41.90
CA GLN A 123 -56.98 25.78 43.32
C GLN A 123 -57.29 24.70 44.40
N SER A 124 -56.69 24.65 45.61
CA SER A 124 -55.28 24.92 46.05
C SER A 124 -55.05 24.68 47.57
N SER A 125 -54.33 23.60 47.96
CA SER A 125 -53.48 23.50 49.19
C SER A 125 -54.14 23.69 50.59
N PRO A 126 -53.42 23.60 51.74
CA PRO A 126 -52.07 23.07 52.05
C PRO A 126 -52.20 21.86 53.04
N GLN A 127 -51.45 21.55 54.13
CA GLN A 127 -50.23 22.06 54.82
C GLN A 127 -49.63 20.98 55.78
N GLN A 128 -48.48 21.31 56.42
CA GLN A 128 -47.94 20.84 57.70
C GLN A 128 -47.14 19.51 57.79
N ASP A 129 -45.82 19.67 57.76
CA ASP A 129 -44.81 18.84 58.42
C ASP A 129 -44.92 18.91 59.96
N GLN A 130 -44.35 17.93 60.68
CA GLN A 130 -43.15 18.17 61.51
C GLN A 130 -42.59 16.93 62.27
N ASN A 131 -41.28 17.01 62.53
CA ASN A 131 -40.49 16.36 63.59
C ASN A 131 -40.34 14.82 63.60
N ALA A 132 -39.08 14.38 63.50
CA ALA A 132 -38.66 13.02 63.79
C ALA A 132 -38.32 12.83 65.28
N ASN A 133 -38.52 11.62 65.81
CA ASN A 133 -37.53 10.96 66.68
C ASN A 133 -37.88 9.52 67.10
N ARG A 134 -36.83 8.80 67.54
CA ARG A 134 -36.80 7.49 68.24
C ARG A 134 -37.10 6.22 67.43
N VAL A 135 -36.54 5.15 67.98
CA VAL A 135 -36.31 3.80 67.43
C VAL A 135 -36.66 2.79 68.54
N ASN A 136 -37.07 1.58 68.16
CA ASN A 136 -37.47 0.44 69.02
C ASN A 136 -38.81 0.63 69.77
N SER A 137 -39.64 -0.40 69.95
CA SER A 137 -39.54 -1.83 69.54
C SER A 137 -40.92 -2.49 69.51
N MET A 138 -41.18 -3.42 68.56
CA MET A 138 -42.20 -4.47 68.73
C MET A 138 -41.97 -5.67 67.79
N ASP A 139 -42.61 -6.79 68.17
CA ASP A 139 -42.52 -8.20 67.72
C ASP A 139 -41.86 -8.58 66.38
N TYR A 140 -41.03 -9.63 66.46
CA TYR A 140 -40.35 -10.29 65.33
C TYR A 140 -41.26 -11.26 64.55
N ASP A 141 -42.18 -11.96 65.23
CA ASP A 141 -42.91 -13.09 64.65
C ASP A 141 -44.13 -12.68 63.80
N SER A 142 -44.68 -11.47 64.01
CA SER A 142 -45.82 -10.97 63.23
C SER A 142 -45.45 -10.58 61.80
N VAL A 143 -44.16 -10.30 61.53
CA VAL A 143 -43.67 -9.85 60.22
C VAL A 143 -43.47 -11.03 59.27
N ILE A 144 -43.03 -12.19 59.78
CA ILE A 144 -42.62 -13.36 58.98
C ILE A 144 -43.79 -13.94 58.17
N SER A 145 -45.03 -13.86 58.68
CA SER A 145 -46.23 -14.31 57.96
C SER A 145 -46.64 -13.39 56.80
N SER A 146 -46.21 -12.12 56.79
CA SER A 146 -46.53 -11.15 55.74
C SER A 146 -45.56 -11.14 54.56
N ILE A 147 -44.31 -11.59 54.77
CA ILE A 147 -43.23 -11.59 53.77
C ILE A 147 -43.41 -12.69 52.69
N ALA A 148 -44.28 -13.66 52.91
CA ALA A 148 -44.51 -14.80 52.02
C ALA A 148 -45.15 -14.46 50.64
N SER A 149 -45.41 -13.19 50.31
CA SER A 149 -46.08 -12.75 49.08
C SER A 149 -45.23 -11.91 48.11
N THR A 150 -44.03 -11.48 48.50
CA THR A 150 -43.17 -10.56 47.71
C THR A 150 -41.83 -11.18 47.27
N SER A 151 -41.83 -12.49 46.97
CA SER A 151 -40.63 -13.25 46.60
C SER A 151 -39.83 -12.65 45.44
N LYS A 152 -40.49 -12.22 44.35
CA LYS A 152 -39.81 -11.72 43.14
C LYS A 152 -38.99 -10.45 43.35
N GLU A 153 -39.42 -9.57 44.26
CA GLU A 153 -38.71 -8.31 44.53
C GLU A 153 -37.51 -8.55 45.44
N TYR A 154 -37.63 -9.52 46.38
CA TYR A 154 -36.53 -10.00 47.20
C TYR A 154 -35.51 -10.82 46.39
N GLU A 155 -35.94 -11.61 45.40
CA GLU A 155 -35.06 -12.27 44.43
C GLU A 155 -34.28 -11.25 43.60
N HIS A 156 -34.92 -10.19 43.11
CA HIS A 156 -34.24 -9.18 42.30
C HIS A 156 -33.27 -8.31 43.12
N LEU A 157 -33.60 -8.02 44.38
CA LEU A 157 -32.65 -7.41 45.33
C LEU A 157 -31.51 -8.37 45.69
N GLN A 158 -31.75 -9.67 45.81
CA GLN A 158 -30.67 -10.66 45.97
C GLN A 158 -29.82 -10.83 44.72
N GLU A 159 -30.34 -10.66 43.51
CA GLU A 159 -29.50 -10.59 42.29
C GLU A 159 -28.58 -9.37 42.28
N GLN A 160 -29.07 -8.20 42.73
CA GLN A 160 -28.24 -6.99 42.84
C GLN A 160 -27.22 -7.07 43.96
N LEU A 161 -27.59 -7.63 45.13
CA LEU A 161 -26.69 -7.78 46.28
C LEU A 161 -25.74 -8.98 46.17
N ARG A 162 -26.07 -10.00 45.36
CA ARG A 162 -25.10 -11.01 44.87
C ARG A 162 -24.24 -10.47 43.73
N GLY A 163 -23.80 -9.21 43.85
CA GLY A 163 -22.70 -8.61 43.09
C GLY A 163 -21.32 -9.24 43.36
N GLY A 164 -21.27 -10.52 43.75
CA GLY A 164 -20.06 -11.32 43.69
C GLY A 164 -19.57 -11.33 42.24
N SER A 165 -18.27 -11.10 42.07
CA SER A 165 -17.67 -10.74 40.78
C SER A 165 -18.12 -11.63 39.63
N LYS A 166 -19.04 -11.13 38.78
CA LYS A 166 -19.12 -11.59 37.39
C LYS A 166 -17.70 -11.45 36.84
N PRO A 167 -17.07 -12.52 36.32
CA PRO A 167 -15.70 -12.43 35.85
C PRO A 167 -15.66 -11.30 34.82
N ILE A 168 -14.78 -10.33 35.03
CA ILE A 168 -14.61 -9.18 34.12
C ILE A 168 -14.50 -9.79 32.72
N PRO A 169 -15.42 -9.48 31.79
CA PRO A 169 -15.43 -10.14 30.50
C PRO A 169 -14.09 -9.84 29.84
N ARG A 170 -13.23 -10.87 29.75
CA ARG A 170 -11.87 -10.79 29.16
C ARG A 170 -11.97 -9.91 27.94
N GLU A 171 -11.24 -8.79 27.93
CA GLU A 171 -11.35 -7.77 26.88
C GLU A 171 -11.39 -8.44 25.52
N GLU A 172 -12.59 -8.53 24.94
CA GLU A 172 -12.75 -9.19 23.67
C GLU A 172 -12.03 -8.32 22.65
N SER A 173 -10.92 -8.85 22.14
CA SER A 173 -10.12 -8.27 21.07
C SER A 173 -11.02 -7.53 20.09
N TRP A 174 -10.64 -6.34 19.65
CA TRP A 174 -11.45 -5.53 18.71
C TRP A 174 -11.97 -6.37 17.52
N TYR A 175 -11.18 -7.35 17.09
CA TYR A 175 -11.53 -8.39 16.11
C TYR A 175 -12.70 -9.28 16.57
N ASN A 176 -12.67 -9.85 17.78
CA ASN A 176 -13.80 -10.61 18.34
C ASN A 176 -15.04 -9.73 18.48
N ARG A 177 -14.93 -8.54 19.08
CA ARG A 177 -16.09 -7.67 19.34
C ARG A 177 -16.73 -7.11 18.06
N PHE A 178 -15.92 -6.67 17.10
CA PHE A 178 -16.41 -6.00 15.88
C PHE A 178 -16.48 -6.94 14.67
N ILE A 179 -15.41 -7.64 14.32
CA ILE A 179 -15.39 -8.52 13.14
C ILE A 179 -16.26 -9.77 13.41
N VAL A 180 -15.99 -10.53 14.48
CA VAL A 180 -16.74 -11.76 14.77
C VAL A 180 -18.14 -11.44 15.29
N GLY A 181 -18.24 -10.54 16.28
CA GLY A 181 -19.46 -10.23 17.03
C GLY A 181 -20.52 -9.45 16.24
N ASN A 182 -20.12 -8.50 15.39
CA ASN A 182 -21.05 -7.71 14.57
C ASN A 182 -21.10 -8.17 13.12
N LEU A 183 -19.97 -8.20 12.40
CA LEU A 183 -19.98 -8.45 10.95
C LEU A 183 -20.27 -9.92 10.60
N VAL A 184 -19.44 -10.85 11.09
CA VAL A 184 -19.57 -12.29 10.78
C VAL A 184 -20.86 -12.87 11.35
N LYS A 185 -21.27 -12.46 12.56
CA LYS A 185 -22.55 -12.89 13.16
C LYS A 185 -23.78 -12.50 12.32
N GLN A 186 -23.71 -11.40 11.55
CA GLN A 186 -24.78 -10.89 10.69
C GLN A 186 -24.66 -11.30 9.20
N PHE A 187 -23.65 -12.08 8.83
CA PHE A 187 -23.52 -12.61 7.46
C PHE A 187 -24.65 -13.60 7.13
N VAL A 188 -25.05 -13.65 5.86
CA VAL A 188 -26.04 -14.59 5.29
C VAL A 188 -25.70 -14.89 3.83
N PRO A 189 -26.01 -16.08 3.27
CA PRO A 189 -25.68 -16.44 1.88
C PRO A 189 -26.26 -15.48 0.82
N ALA A 190 -27.34 -14.75 1.16
CA ALA A 190 -27.94 -13.74 0.29
C ALA A 190 -26.97 -12.61 -0.15
N TYR A 191 -25.82 -12.40 0.52
CA TYR A 191 -24.81 -11.45 0.04
C TYR A 191 -24.15 -11.87 -1.29
N PHE A 192 -24.12 -13.17 -1.62
CA PHE A 192 -23.57 -13.66 -2.91
C PHE A 192 -24.39 -13.21 -4.14
N VAL A 193 -25.63 -12.71 -3.96
CA VAL A 193 -26.41 -12.06 -5.03
C VAL A 193 -25.66 -10.84 -5.59
N SER A 194 -24.84 -10.16 -4.78
CA SER A 194 -24.01 -9.04 -5.25
C SER A 194 -22.97 -9.48 -6.28
N VAL A 195 -22.26 -10.58 -6.01
CA VAL A 195 -21.27 -11.20 -6.92
C VAL A 195 -21.92 -11.60 -8.23
N MET A 196 -23.02 -12.36 -8.15
CA MET A 196 -23.80 -12.82 -9.29
C MET A 196 -24.26 -11.65 -10.19
N GLY A 197 -24.71 -10.54 -9.59
CA GLY A 197 -25.08 -9.33 -10.30
C GLY A 197 -23.90 -8.63 -10.98
N THR A 198 -22.76 -8.47 -10.29
CA THR A 198 -21.57 -7.81 -10.85
C THR A 198 -20.88 -8.63 -11.94
N GLY A 199 -20.79 -9.96 -11.79
CA GLY A 199 -20.09 -10.83 -12.75
C GLY A 199 -20.83 -11.00 -14.08
N ILE A 200 -22.16 -11.07 -14.06
CA ILE A 200 -22.93 -11.01 -15.31
C ILE A 200 -22.94 -9.59 -15.92
N SER A 201 -22.86 -8.55 -15.09
CA SER A 201 -22.73 -7.16 -15.58
C SER A 201 -21.39 -6.92 -16.29
N SER A 202 -20.27 -7.46 -15.79
CA SER A 202 -18.99 -7.41 -16.52
C SER A 202 -19.08 -8.22 -17.81
N THR A 203 -19.61 -9.44 -17.78
CA THR A 203 -19.81 -10.26 -18.99
C THR A 203 -20.51 -9.49 -20.12
N ILE A 204 -21.56 -8.72 -19.80
CA ILE A 204 -22.31 -7.91 -20.77
C ILE A 204 -21.58 -6.63 -21.16
N LEU A 205 -20.77 -6.02 -20.29
CA LEU A 205 -19.93 -4.86 -20.65
C LEU A 205 -18.80 -5.25 -21.64
N TYR A 206 -18.23 -6.45 -21.52
CA TYR A 206 -17.19 -6.94 -22.45
C TYR A 206 -17.77 -7.31 -23.82
N ASN A 207 -18.88 -8.05 -23.84
CA ASN A 207 -19.58 -8.50 -25.05
C ASN A 207 -20.87 -7.70 -25.28
N PHE A 208 -20.81 -6.38 -25.19
CA PHE A 208 -22.00 -5.53 -25.33
C PHE A 208 -22.56 -5.61 -26.77
N PRO A 209 -23.90 -5.61 -26.98
CA PRO A 209 -24.50 -5.81 -28.31
C PRO A 209 -24.00 -4.81 -29.38
N PHE A 210 -23.63 -3.60 -28.96
CA PHE A 210 -22.99 -2.58 -29.78
C PHE A 210 -21.57 -2.34 -29.23
N PRO A 211 -20.55 -3.09 -29.70
CA PRO A 211 -19.24 -3.12 -29.05
C PRO A 211 -18.51 -1.77 -29.17
N ALA A 212 -17.94 -1.32 -28.05
CA ALA A 212 -17.10 -0.14 -27.98
C ALA A 212 -15.96 -0.36 -26.97
N HIS A 213 -14.77 0.17 -27.25
CA HIS A 213 -13.58 -0.14 -26.44
C HIS A 213 -13.70 0.35 -24.99
N TRP A 214 -14.32 1.51 -24.75
CA TRP A 214 -14.54 2.04 -23.40
C TRP A 214 -15.44 1.13 -22.54
N LEU A 215 -16.40 0.41 -23.14
CA LEU A 215 -17.22 -0.58 -22.43
C LEU A 215 -16.37 -1.77 -21.93
N GLN A 216 -15.38 -2.20 -22.70
CA GLN A 216 -14.43 -3.24 -22.29
C GLN A 216 -13.57 -2.77 -21.12
N VAL A 217 -13.14 -1.50 -21.10
CA VAL A 217 -12.42 -0.91 -19.95
C VAL A 217 -13.30 -0.89 -18.70
N CYS A 218 -14.56 -0.41 -18.81
CA CYS A 218 -15.54 -0.48 -17.73
C CYS A 218 -15.79 -1.92 -17.25
N SER A 219 -15.72 -2.90 -18.16
CA SER A 219 -15.89 -4.32 -17.86
C SER A 219 -14.80 -4.87 -16.96
N TYR A 220 -13.52 -4.56 -17.22
CA TYR A 220 -12.41 -5.00 -16.36
C TYR A 220 -12.56 -4.45 -14.93
N ILE A 221 -13.02 -3.21 -14.79
CA ILE A 221 -13.30 -2.59 -13.48
C ILE A 221 -14.44 -3.32 -12.76
N MET A 222 -15.56 -3.58 -13.47
CA MET A 222 -16.71 -4.32 -12.91
C MET A 222 -16.34 -5.76 -12.51
N PHE A 223 -15.45 -6.42 -13.27
CA PHE A 223 -14.94 -7.75 -12.93
C PHE A 223 -14.04 -7.72 -11.68
N GLY A 224 -13.15 -6.72 -11.56
CA GLY A 224 -12.34 -6.52 -10.35
C GLY A 224 -13.21 -6.35 -9.10
N ILE A 225 -14.29 -5.59 -9.19
CA ILE A 225 -15.31 -5.45 -8.13
C ILE A 225 -15.97 -6.80 -7.83
N CYS A 226 -16.35 -7.57 -8.85
CA CYS A 226 -16.94 -8.90 -8.69
C CYS A 226 -16.01 -9.86 -7.92
N CYS A 227 -14.74 -9.96 -8.31
CA CYS A 227 -13.76 -10.80 -7.63
C CYS A 227 -13.51 -10.36 -6.18
N LEU A 228 -13.43 -9.05 -5.92
CA LEU A 228 -13.30 -8.51 -4.55
C LEU A 228 -14.51 -8.88 -3.69
N LEU A 229 -15.73 -8.70 -4.21
CA LEU A 229 -16.97 -9.09 -3.51
C LEU A 229 -17.03 -10.60 -3.26
N PHE A 230 -16.57 -11.43 -4.19
CA PHE A 230 -16.53 -12.88 -4.01
C PHE A 230 -15.56 -13.27 -2.89
N ILE A 231 -14.33 -12.76 -2.91
CA ILE A 231 -13.31 -13.03 -1.88
C ILE A 231 -13.81 -12.60 -0.50
N VAL A 232 -14.34 -11.38 -0.37
CA VAL A 232 -14.86 -10.86 0.92
C VAL A 232 -16.04 -11.69 1.43
N ASN A 233 -17.01 -12.04 0.57
CA ASN A 233 -18.14 -12.87 0.97
C ASN A 233 -17.72 -14.31 1.31
N MET A 234 -16.75 -14.88 0.61
CA MET A 234 -16.19 -16.22 0.93
C MET A 234 -15.45 -16.21 2.27
N VAL A 235 -14.64 -15.19 2.55
CA VAL A 235 -13.99 -15.02 3.85
C VAL A 235 -15.02 -14.94 4.98
N PHE A 236 -16.06 -14.10 4.84
CA PHE A 236 -17.11 -14.02 5.87
C PHE A 236 -17.92 -15.32 6.02
N PHE A 237 -18.22 -16.03 4.92
CA PHE A 237 -18.87 -17.34 4.97
C PHE A 237 -18.03 -18.37 5.73
N ILE A 238 -16.74 -18.51 5.38
CA ILE A 238 -15.80 -19.43 6.05
C ILE A 238 -15.65 -19.06 7.53
N MET A 239 -15.42 -17.78 7.85
CA MET A 239 -15.36 -17.31 9.24
C MET A 239 -16.64 -17.62 10.01
N GLN A 240 -17.82 -17.48 9.40
CA GLN A 240 -19.08 -17.75 10.08
C GLN A 240 -19.29 -19.24 10.34
N VAL A 241 -18.87 -20.12 9.44
CA VAL A 241 -18.91 -21.58 9.65
C VAL A 241 -17.92 -21.99 10.75
N VAL A 242 -16.73 -21.38 10.81
CA VAL A 242 -15.71 -21.67 11.83
C VAL A 242 -16.11 -21.15 13.23
N TYR A 243 -16.55 -19.90 13.35
CA TYR A 243 -16.92 -19.30 14.65
C TYR A 243 -18.33 -19.68 15.12
N PHE A 244 -19.24 -20.02 14.21
CA PHE A 244 -20.64 -20.34 14.51
C PHE A 244 -21.12 -21.60 13.77
N PRO A 245 -20.56 -22.80 14.03
CA PRO A 245 -20.85 -24.02 13.26
C PRO A 245 -22.34 -24.40 13.20
N HIS A 246 -23.16 -24.00 14.18
CA HIS A 246 -24.62 -24.16 14.11
C HIS A 246 -25.27 -23.48 12.89
N LYS A 247 -24.67 -22.40 12.35
CA LYS A 247 -25.14 -21.70 11.14
C LYS A 247 -25.05 -22.57 9.90
N LEU A 248 -24.10 -23.50 9.84
CA LEU A 248 -24.00 -24.45 8.74
C LEU A 248 -25.28 -25.30 8.65
N ARG A 249 -25.86 -25.74 9.78
CA ARG A 249 -27.16 -26.42 9.79
C ARG A 249 -28.28 -25.50 9.29
N THR A 250 -28.31 -24.24 9.70
CA THR A 250 -29.30 -23.26 9.20
C THR A 250 -29.27 -23.13 7.67
N TYR A 251 -28.08 -23.07 7.06
CA TYR A 251 -27.91 -22.91 5.61
C TYR A 251 -28.24 -24.14 4.76
N HIS A 252 -28.60 -25.26 5.38
CA HIS A 252 -29.06 -26.47 4.69
C HIS A 252 -30.50 -26.86 5.05
N VAL A 253 -31.02 -26.37 6.19
CA VAL A 253 -32.35 -26.73 6.70
C VAL A 253 -33.40 -25.63 6.50
N ASP A 254 -33.07 -24.35 6.69
CA ASP A 254 -34.06 -23.24 6.61
C ASP A 254 -34.35 -22.83 5.14
N PRO A 255 -35.59 -23.02 4.64
CA PRO A 255 -36.03 -22.56 3.31
C PRO A 255 -35.58 -21.15 2.90
N LEU A 256 -35.59 -20.20 3.85
CA LEU A 256 -35.36 -18.79 3.55
C LEU A 256 -33.88 -18.43 3.40
N GLN A 257 -32.97 -19.27 3.93
CA GLN A 257 -31.52 -19.06 3.83
C GLN A 257 -30.88 -20.07 2.86
N ALA A 258 -31.31 -21.33 2.91
CA ALA A 258 -30.79 -22.42 2.10
C ALA A 258 -30.97 -22.16 0.60
N SER A 259 -32.09 -21.58 0.17
CA SER A 259 -32.30 -21.16 -1.24
C SER A 259 -31.19 -20.25 -1.78
N TYR A 260 -30.60 -19.38 -0.94
CA TYR A 260 -29.54 -18.46 -1.37
C TYR A 260 -28.17 -19.13 -1.55
N MET A 261 -27.99 -20.40 -1.16
CA MET A 261 -26.77 -21.15 -1.50
C MET A 261 -26.63 -21.35 -3.02
N GLY A 262 -27.72 -21.33 -3.79
CA GLY A 262 -27.66 -21.25 -5.26
C GLY A 262 -26.92 -20.01 -5.77
N CYS A 263 -26.96 -18.89 -5.04
CA CYS A 263 -26.27 -17.65 -5.43
C CYS A 263 -24.75 -17.73 -5.24
N LEU A 264 -24.25 -18.58 -4.34
CA LEU A 264 -22.82 -18.88 -4.23
C LEU A 264 -22.33 -19.59 -5.50
N SER A 265 -23.04 -20.63 -5.93
CA SER A 265 -22.74 -21.37 -7.16
C SER A 265 -22.78 -20.45 -8.40
N MET A 266 -23.91 -19.76 -8.62
CA MET A 266 -24.06 -18.84 -9.77
C MET A 266 -23.04 -17.70 -9.77
N GLY A 267 -22.72 -17.12 -8.60
CA GLY A 267 -21.70 -16.10 -8.46
C GLY A 267 -20.33 -16.60 -8.95
N PHE A 268 -19.93 -17.80 -8.51
CA PHE A 268 -18.70 -18.44 -8.98
C PHE A 268 -18.74 -18.72 -10.49
N THR A 269 -19.84 -19.25 -11.05
CA THR A 269 -19.97 -19.50 -12.49
C THR A 269 -19.79 -18.22 -13.33
N THR A 270 -20.32 -17.07 -12.89
CA THR A 270 -20.12 -15.80 -13.62
C THR A 270 -18.64 -15.36 -13.67
N ILE A 271 -17.83 -15.74 -12.69
CA ILE A 271 -16.38 -15.51 -12.69
C ILE A 271 -15.70 -16.43 -13.71
N VAL A 272 -16.08 -17.72 -13.77
CA VAL A 272 -15.55 -18.69 -14.77
C VAL A 272 -15.83 -18.21 -16.20
N ASN A 273 -17.06 -17.76 -16.48
CA ASN A 273 -17.44 -17.19 -17.78
C ASN A 273 -16.55 -16.01 -18.17
N TYR A 274 -16.29 -15.09 -17.25
CA TYR A 274 -15.48 -13.91 -17.55
C TYR A 274 -13.99 -14.22 -17.74
N ILE A 275 -13.45 -15.22 -17.01
CA ILE A 275 -12.08 -15.71 -17.23
C ILE A 275 -11.95 -16.29 -18.64
N SER A 276 -12.92 -17.06 -19.13
CA SER A 276 -12.94 -17.58 -20.51
C SER A 276 -12.77 -16.47 -21.56
N PHE A 277 -13.49 -15.36 -21.40
CA PHE A 277 -13.43 -14.22 -22.33
C PHE A 277 -12.10 -13.46 -22.31
N ILE A 278 -11.43 -13.33 -21.15
CA ILE A 278 -10.09 -12.73 -21.07
C ILE A 278 -9.05 -13.65 -21.71
N THR A 279 -9.11 -14.96 -21.43
CA THR A 279 -8.04 -15.90 -21.80
C THR A 279 -8.01 -16.23 -23.29
N LYS A 280 -9.11 -16.04 -24.03
CA LYS A 280 -9.17 -16.17 -25.51
C LYS A 280 -8.56 -17.49 -26.00
N GLY A 281 -9.04 -18.61 -25.47
CA GLY A 281 -8.54 -19.96 -25.82
C GLY A 281 -7.21 -20.37 -25.19
N ARG A 282 -6.54 -19.49 -24.42
CA ARG A 282 -5.32 -19.83 -23.66
C ARG A 282 -5.68 -20.47 -22.32
N HIS A 283 -4.87 -21.43 -21.85
CA HIS A 283 -5.05 -22.10 -20.55
C HIS A 283 -6.45 -22.72 -20.33
N MET A 284 -7.13 -23.19 -21.39
CA MET A 284 -8.52 -23.68 -21.29
C MET A 284 -8.75 -24.80 -20.27
N TYR A 285 -7.74 -25.64 -20.00
CA TYR A 285 -7.83 -26.63 -18.91
C TYR A 285 -8.09 -26.02 -17.53
N LEU A 286 -7.55 -24.82 -17.23
CA LEU A 286 -7.86 -24.11 -15.98
C LEU A 286 -9.34 -23.70 -15.92
N VAL A 287 -9.86 -23.16 -17.02
CA VAL A 287 -11.28 -22.75 -17.12
C VAL A 287 -12.20 -23.97 -17.01
N TRP A 288 -11.82 -25.10 -17.62
CA TRP A 288 -12.55 -26.37 -17.55
C TRP A 288 -12.53 -26.99 -16.15
N THR A 289 -11.40 -26.96 -15.43
CA THR A 289 -11.33 -27.38 -14.01
C THR A 289 -12.21 -26.50 -13.12
N LEU A 290 -12.20 -25.18 -13.32
CA LEU A 290 -13.10 -24.27 -12.61
C LEU A 290 -14.57 -24.52 -12.96
N TRP A 291 -14.88 -24.86 -14.21
CA TRP A 291 -16.22 -25.25 -14.63
C TRP A 291 -16.71 -26.54 -13.96
N TRP A 292 -15.87 -27.56 -13.81
CA TRP A 292 -16.23 -28.77 -13.06
C TRP A 292 -16.57 -28.48 -11.58
N ILE A 293 -15.84 -27.56 -10.94
CA ILE A 293 -16.16 -27.08 -9.58
C ILE A 293 -17.53 -26.36 -9.57
N SER A 294 -17.82 -25.55 -10.60
CA SER A 294 -19.14 -24.92 -10.78
C SER A 294 -20.25 -25.96 -10.94
N ALA A 295 -20.05 -26.98 -11.78
CA ALA A 295 -21.04 -28.03 -12.04
C ALA A 295 -21.34 -28.86 -10.78
N ALA A 296 -20.31 -29.28 -10.05
CA ALA A 296 -20.45 -29.96 -8.76
C ALA A 296 -21.17 -29.08 -7.72
N SER A 297 -20.85 -27.78 -7.65
CA SER A 297 -21.52 -26.82 -6.77
C SER A 297 -23.00 -26.62 -7.13
N ALA A 298 -23.33 -26.55 -8.43
CA ALA A 298 -24.71 -26.41 -8.90
C ALA A 298 -25.53 -27.66 -8.55
N LEU A 299 -25.01 -28.87 -8.82
CA LEU A 299 -25.63 -30.14 -8.44
C LEU A 299 -25.83 -30.25 -6.92
N TYR A 300 -24.85 -29.83 -6.12
CA TYR A 300 -24.96 -29.76 -4.67
C TYR A 300 -26.11 -28.86 -4.22
N THR A 301 -26.26 -27.68 -4.82
CA THR A 301 -27.38 -26.77 -4.51
C THR A 301 -28.73 -27.32 -4.94
N ALA A 302 -28.82 -27.97 -6.11
CA ALA A 302 -30.09 -28.46 -6.65
C ALA A 302 -30.60 -29.76 -6.01
N PHE A 303 -29.71 -30.65 -5.54
CA PHE A 303 -30.08 -31.93 -4.93
C PHE A 303 -30.03 -31.88 -3.38
N PRO A 304 -28.86 -32.00 -2.69
CA PRO A 304 -28.78 -31.94 -1.23
C PRO A 304 -29.55 -30.79 -0.57
N ILE A 305 -29.37 -29.55 -1.03
CA ILE A 305 -29.96 -28.39 -0.34
C ILE A 305 -31.47 -28.36 -0.51
N VAL A 306 -32.00 -28.62 -1.71
CA VAL A 306 -33.45 -28.70 -1.92
C VAL A 306 -34.06 -29.85 -1.11
N TYR A 307 -33.42 -31.02 -1.08
CA TYR A 307 -33.93 -32.17 -0.32
C TYR A 307 -33.96 -31.89 1.20
N ILE A 308 -32.85 -31.45 1.78
CA ILE A 308 -32.77 -31.19 3.23
C ILE A 308 -33.69 -30.03 3.63
N SER A 309 -33.79 -28.99 2.79
CA SER A 309 -34.55 -27.79 3.09
C SER A 309 -36.06 -27.89 2.83
N PHE A 310 -36.55 -28.84 2.01
CA PHE A 310 -37.97 -28.91 1.64
C PHE A 310 -38.62 -30.30 1.79
N PHE A 311 -37.88 -31.39 1.67
CA PHE A 311 -38.44 -32.76 1.76
C PHE A 311 -38.09 -33.49 3.07
N SER A 312 -37.20 -32.94 3.90
CA SER A 312 -36.79 -33.55 5.16
C SER A 312 -37.76 -33.27 6.33
N LYS A 313 -38.02 -34.30 7.14
CA LYS A 313 -38.73 -34.19 8.44
C LYS A 313 -38.00 -33.33 9.49
N LEU A 314 -36.81 -32.82 9.19
CA LEU A 314 -36.06 -31.89 10.06
C LEU A 314 -36.69 -30.49 10.16
N ASN A 315 -37.75 -30.20 9.38
CA ASN A 315 -38.42 -28.90 9.33
C ASN A 315 -39.83 -28.93 9.95
N ALA A 316 -40.01 -28.15 11.03
CA ALA A 316 -41.31 -27.78 11.56
C ALA A 316 -41.78 -26.47 10.89
N VAL A 317 -42.51 -26.57 9.78
CA VAL A 317 -42.91 -25.43 8.96
C VAL A 317 -44.36 -25.54 8.50
N GLU A 318 -45.20 -24.61 8.95
CA GLU A 318 -46.52 -24.35 8.34
C GLU A 318 -46.34 -23.93 6.87
N SER A 319 -47.03 -24.63 5.96
CA SER A 319 -46.72 -24.64 4.52
C SER A 319 -47.03 -23.34 3.78
N ASP A 320 -48.19 -22.74 4.06
CA ASP A 320 -48.90 -21.95 3.05
C ASP A 320 -48.35 -20.52 2.87
N THR A 321 -47.63 -20.00 3.87
CA THR A 321 -47.17 -18.60 3.89
C THR A 321 -45.80 -18.37 3.23
N LYS A 322 -45.02 -19.44 2.99
CA LYS A 322 -43.57 -19.34 2.67
C LYS A 322 -43.17 -19.64 1.22
N LEU A 323 -44.10 -20.07 0.36
CA LEU A 323 -43.83 -20.38 -1.06
C LEU A 323 -43.50 -19.12 -1.89
N ASN A 324 -42.22 -18.73 -1.89
CA ASN A 324 -41.69 -17.55 -2.60
C ASN A 324 -40.80 -17.93 -3.79
N ALA A 325 -40.68 -17.04 -4.78
CA ALA A 325 -39.87 -17.25 -5.98
C ALA A 325 -38.37 -17.50 -5.73
N THR A 326 -37.88 -17.25 -4.51
CA THR A 326 -36.54 -17.64 -4.04
C THR A 326 -36.30 -19.15 -4.14
N LEU A 327 -37.35 -19.97 -4.10
CA LEU A 327 -37.33 -21.42 -4.36
C LEU A 327 -36.59 -21.81 -5.65
N LEU A 328 -36.59 -20.93 -6.65
CA LEU A 328 -35.97 -21.20 -7.95
C LEU A 328 -34.43 -21.14 -7.91
N LEU A 329 -33.85 -20.38 -6.97
CA LEU A 329 -32.42 -20.04 -6.94
C LEU A 329 -31.45 -21.25 -7.02
N PRO A 330 -31.67 -22.38 -6.33
CA PRO A 330 -30.80 -23.55 -6.45
C PRO A 330 -30.93 -24.26 -7.81
N ILE A 331 -32.06 -24.14 -8.49
CA ILE A 331 -32.30 -24.73 -9.82
C ILE A 331 -31.68 -23.86 -10.92
N VAL A 332 -31.73 -22.52 -10.78
CA VAL A 332 -31.07 -21.60 -11.73
C VAL A 332 -29.56 -21.89 -11.83
N ALA A 333 -28.92 -22.29 -10.72
CA ALA A 333 -27.50 -22.67 -10.72
C ALA A 333 -27.14 -23.78 -11.73
N LEU A 334 -28.01 -24.78 -11.93
CA LEU A 334 -27.82 -25.82 -12.94
C LEU A 334 -27.78 -25.22 -14.35
N THR A 335 -28.73 -24.33 -14.66
CA THR A 335 -28.85 -23.67 -15.97
C THR A 335 -27.67 -22.74 -16.24
N VAL A 336 -27.20 -22.00 -15.24
CA VAL A 336 -26.01 -21.14 -15.38
C VAL A 336 -24.77 -21.99 -15.65
N SER A 337 -24.55 -23.07 -14.88
CA SER A 337 -23.40 -23.94 -15.10
C SER A 337 -23.48 -24.72 -16.43
N SER A 338 -24.68 -25.06 -16.90
CA SER A 338 -24.89 -25.61 -18.25
C SER A 338 -24.48 -24.62 -19.34
N SER A 339 -25.02 -23.39 -19.33
CA SER A 339 -24.66 -22.35 -20.30
C SER A 339 -23.17 -21.97 -20.26
N SER A 340 -22.51 -22.15 -19.11
CA SER A 340 -21.07 -21.98 -18.92
C SER A 340 -20.27 -23.09 -19.60
N GLY A 341 -20.77 -24.34 -19.61
CA GLY A 341 -20.13 -25.46 -20.30
C GLY A 341 -20.22 -25.31 -21.82
N HIS A 342 -21.41 -24.95 -22.31
CA HIS A 342 -21.61 -24.60 -23.72
C HIS A 342 -20.81 -23.37 -24.17
N LEU A 343 -20.37 -22.49 -23.26
CA LEU A 343 -19.47 -21.38 -23.58
C LEU A 343 -18.01 -21.81 -23.79
N ILE A 344 -17.59 -22.96 -23.23
CA ILE A 344 -16.18 -23.41 -23.25
C ILE A 344 -15.91 -24.64 -24.11
N GLU A 345 -16.91 -25.48 -24.40
CA GLU A 345 -16.71 -26.81 -24.98
C GLU A 345 -16.00 -26.83 -26.34
N LEU A 346 -16.26 -25.86 -27.22
CA LEU A 346 -15.58 -25.72 -28.52
C LEU A 346 -14.12 -25.23 -28.41
N ASN A 347 -13.71 -24.68 -27.26
CA ASN A 347 -12.34 -24.20 -27.03
C ASN A 347 -11.43 -25.29 -26.40
N LEU A 348 -11.92 -26.52 -26.24
CA LEU A 348 -11.16 -27.63 -25.65
C LEU A 348 -10.33 -28.37 -26.72
N TYR A 349 -9.15 -28.85 -26.33
CA TYR A 349 -8.17 -29.40 -27.28
C TYR A 349 -8.46 -30.84 -27.75
N LYS A 350 -9.39 -31.56 -27.11
CA LYS A 350 -9.75 -32.95 -27.48
C LYS A 350 -11.25 -33.08 -27.68
N LEU A 351 -11.66 -33.70 -28.78
CA LEU A 351 -13.06 -33.98 -29.11
C LEU A 351 -13.84 -34.68 -27.97
N ASN A 352 -13.21 -35.63 -27.26
CA ASN A 352 -13.83 -36.30 -26.12
C ASN A 352 -14.14 -35.34 -24.95
N GLU A 353 -13.28 -34.34 -24.71
CA GLU A 353 -13.46 -33.34 -23.66
C GLU A 353 -14.61 -32.37 -24.03
N THR A 354 -14.70 -31.97 -25.30
CA THR A 354 -15.84 -31.23 -25.88
C THR A 354 -17.15 -32.00 -25.72
N VAL A 355 -17.20 -33.25 -26.19
CA VAL A 355 -18.44 -34.07 -26.19
C VAL A 355 -18.92 -34.38 -24.77
N ILE A 356 -18.03 -34.70 -23.83
CA ILE A 356 -18.39 -34.90 -22.42
C ILE A 356 -18.96 -33.61 -21.82
N THR A 357 -18.30 -32.46 -22.05
CA THR A 357 -18.75 -31.16 -21.55
C THR A 357 -20.13 -30.80 -22.10
N MET A 358 -20.38 -31.05 -23.38
CA MET A 358 -21.65 -30.80 -24.06
C MET A 358 -22.78 -31.69 -23.54
N ILE A 359 -22.55 -32.99 -23.39
CA ILE A 359 -23.56 -33.93 -22.87
C ILE A 359 -23.93 -33.59 -21.42
N VAL A 360 -22.93 -33.35 -20.55
CA VAL A 360 -23.17 -32.98 -19.15
C VAL A 360 -23.92 -31.65 -19.04
N SER A 361 -23.54 -30.66 -19.85
CA SER A 361 -24.22 -29.36 -19.90
C SER A 361 -25.68 -29.50 -20.34
N TYR A 362 -25.96 -30.30 -21.38
CA TYR A 362 -27.33 -30.57 -21.83
C TYR A 362 -28.15 -31.31 -20.77
N MET A 363 -27.58 -32.30 -20.08
CA MET A 363 -28.24 -33.02 -18.98
C MET A 363 -28.59 -32.07 -17.81
N MET A 364 -27.69 -31.17 -17.43
CA MET A 364 -27.96 -30.15 -16.40
C MET A 364 -29.07 -29.18 -16.82
N TRP A 365 -29.11 -28.78 -18.10
CA TRP A 365 -30.20 -27.96 -18.64
C TRP A 365 -31.54 -28.69 -18.60
N ALA A 366 -31.59 -29.93 -19.09
CA ALA A 366 -32.80 -30.76 -19.16
C ALA A 366 -33.38 -31.07 -17.76
N LEU A 367 -32.52 -31.29 -16.77
CA LEU A 367 -32.93 -31.38 -15.37
C LEU A 367 -33.53 -30.05 -14.86
N SER A 368 -32.85 -28.93 -15.15
CA SER A 368 -33.23 -27.61 -14.65
C SER A 368 -34.59 -27.14 -15.18
N ILE A 369 -34.90 -27.40 -16.46
CA ILE A 369 -36.14 -26.95 -17.10
C ILE A 369 -37.37 -27.68 -16.56
N CYS A 370 -37.27 -28.98 -16.30
CA CYS A 370 -38.33 -29.77 -15.68
C CYS A 370 -38.65 -29.30 -14.25
N LEU A 371 -37.62 -29.11 -13.41
CA LEU A 371 -37.80 -28.66 -12.02
C LEU A 371 -38.33 -27.23 -11.95
N ALA A 372 -37.83 -26.33 -12.81
CA ALA A 372 -38.25 -24.94 -12.82
C ALA A 372 -39.69 -24.75 -13.29
N PHE A 373 -40.17 -25.47 -14.31
CA PHE A 373 -41.56 -25.35 -14.77
C PHE A 373 -42.56 -25.75 -13.67
N ALA A 374 -42.25 -26.74 -12.85
CA ALA A 374 -43.08 -27.09 -11.69
C ALA A 374 -43.19 -25.92 -10.69
N ILE A 375 -42.05 -25.34 -10.28
CA ILE A 375 -42.02 -24.22 -9.31
C ILE A 375 -42.62 -22.94 -9.89
N ILE A 376 -42.40 -22.65 -11.18
CA ILE A 376 -42.99 -21.48 -11.85
C ILE A 376 -44.52 -21.63 -11.94
N THR A 377 -45.03 -22.84 -12.20
CA THR A 377 -46.48 -23.12 -12.20
C THR A 377 -47.09 -22.89 -10.81
N ILE A 378 -46.45 -23.40 -9.75
CA ILE A 378 -46.86 -23.16 -8.35
C ILE A 378 -46.81 -21.65 -8.02
N TYR A 379 -45.80 -20.93 -8.51
CA TYR A 379 -45.68 -19.48 -8.31
C TYR A 379 -46.79 -18.70 -9.02
N ILE A 380 -47.18 -19.07 -10.25
CA ILE A 380 -48.32 -18.48 -10.97
C ILE A 380 -49.62 -18.74 -10.20
N TRP A 381 -49.86 -19.99 -9.80
CA TRP A 381 -51.03 -20.35 -8.97
C TRP A 381 -51.08 -19.51 -7.69
N ARG A 382 -49.94 -19.34 -7.01
CA ARG A 382 -49.82 -18.53 -5.80
C ARG A 382 -50.07 -17.04 -6.05
N LEU A 383 -49.68 -16.49 -7.22
CA LEU A 383 -50.02 -15.11 -7.62
C LEU A 383 -51.51 -14.93 -7.89
N ILE A 384 -52.19 -15.94 -8.45
CA ILE A 384 -53.64 -15.92 -8.69
C ILE A 384 -54.40 -15.98 -7.37
N MET A 385 -54.08 -16.96 -6.49
CA MET A 385 -54.82 -17.21 -5.25
C MET A 385 -54.51 -16.19 -4.14
N HIS A 386 -53.22 -15.89 -3.91
CA HIS A 386 -52.75 -15.08 -2.77
C HIS A 386 -52.31 -13.66 -3.14
N LYS A 387 -52.48 -13.26 -4.42
CA LYS A 387 -52.21 -11.91 -4.96
C LYS A 387 -50.72 -11.54 -4.96
N ILE A 388 -50.41 -10.33 -5.49
CA ILE A 388 -49.04 -9.83 -5.71
C ILE A 388 -48.29 -9.67 -4.36
N PRO A 389 -47.05 -10.19 -4.22
CA PRO A 389 -46.23 -10.16 -3.00
C PRO A 389 -46.18 -8.82 -2.23
N PRO A 390 -45.90 -8.84 -0.92
CA PRO A 390 -45.72 -7.63 -0.11
C PRO A 390 -44.54 -6.80 -0.62
N THR A 391 -44.56 -5.48 -0.37
CA THR A 391 -43.62 -4.50 -0.94
C THR A 391 -42.14 -4.84 -0.72
N GLN A 392 -41.79 -5.56 0.34
CA GLN A 392 -40.42 -5.99 0.64
C GLN A 392 -39.91 -7.11 -0.28
N LEU A 393 -40.81 -7.91 -0.86
CA LEU A 393 -40.50 -9.06 -1.72
C LEU A 393 -40.88 -8.85 -3.19
N VAL A 394 -41.46 -7.70 -3.55
CA VAL A 394 -41.95 -7.44 -4.93
C VAL A 394 -40.87 -7.66 -6.00
N PHE A 395 -39.62 -7.32 -5.69
CA PHE A 395 -38.47 -7.50 -6.59
C PHE A 395 -38.06 -8.97 -6.80
N THR A 396 -38.44 -9.92 -5.93
CA THR A 396 -38.17 -11.35 -6.18
C THR A 396 -39.03 -11.91 -7.32
N GLY A 397 -40.04 -11.17 -7.79
CA GLY A 397 -40.81 -11.52 -8.99
C GLY A 397 -39.99 -11.57 -10.28
N PHE A 398 -38.76 -11.04 -10.29
CA PHE A 398 -37.83 -11.16 -11.41
C PHE A 398 -37.09 -12.52 -11.46
N LEU A 399 -37.12 -13.34 -10.41
CA LEU A 399 -36.35 -14.60 -10.41
C LEU A 399 -36.76 -15.60 -11.52
N PRO A 400 -38.06 -15.79 -11.85
CA PRO A 400 -38.49 -16.58 -13.01
C PRO A 400 -37.99 -16.03 -14.35
N VAL A 401 -37.91 -14.70 -14.50
CA VAL A 401 -37.36 -14.04 -15.71
C VAL A 401 -35.91 -14.47 -15.91
N GLY A 402 -35.13 -14.48 -14.83
CA GLY A 402 -33.70 -14.78 -14.90
C GLY A 402 -33.40 -16.22 -15.28
N PHE A 403 -34.21 -17.16 -14.78
CA PHE A 403 -34.18 -18.55 -15.20
C PHE A 403 -34.48 -18.67 -16.70
N LEU A 404 -35.61 -18.14 -17.16
CA LEU A 404 -36.08 -18.29 -18.55
C LEU A 404 -35.09 -17.67 -19.56
N GLY A 405 -34.54 -16.49 -19.26
CA GLY A 405 -33.48 -15.88 -20.06
C GLY A 405 -32.24 -16.79 -20.19
N GLN A 406 -31.79 -17.40 -19.09
CA GLN A 406 -30.63 -18.28 -19.11
C GLN A 406 -30.90 -19.63 -19.79
N SER A 407 -32.07 -20.23 -19.56
CA SER A 407 -32.47 -21.49 -20.22
C SER A 407 -32.59 -21.33 -21.73
N SER A 408 -33.10 -20.18 -22.19
CA SER A 408 -33.16 -19.80 -23.60
C SER A 408 -31.76 -19.64 -24.21
N TYR A 409 -30.86 -18.91 -23.54
CA TYR A 409 -29.47 -18.77 -23.97
C TYR A 409 -28.76 -20.12 -24.07
N SER A 410 -28.90 -20.97 -23.04
CA SER A 410 -28.23 -22.27 -22.96
C SER A 410 -28.60 -23.23 -24.09
N ILE A 411 -29.90 -23.33 -24.43
CA ILE A 411 -30.37 -24.24 -25.49
C ILE A 411 -30.05 -23.71 -26.89
N TYR A 412 -30.01 -22.38 -27.06
CA TYR A 412 -29.56 -21.77 -28.31
C TYR A 412 -28.07 -22.02 -28.56
N LEU A 413 -27.24 -21.87 -27.53
CA LEU A 413 -25.80 -22.09 -27.61
C LEU A 413 -25.46 -23.56 -27.89
N PHE A 414 -26.14 -24.50 -27.23
CA PHE A 414 -26.06 -25.95 -27.55
C PHE A 414 -26.38 -26.24 -29.03
N GLY A 415 -27.46 -25.66 -29.56
CA GLY A 415 -27.83 -25.82 -30.97
C GLY A 415 -26.80 -25.24 -31.94
N ASN A 416 -26.22 -24.07 -31.62
CA ASN A 416 -25.15 -23.46 -32.40
C ASN A 416 -23.88 -24.33 -32.38
N ASN A 417 -23.47 -24.80 -31.20
CA ASN A 417 -22.25 -25.59 -31.04
C ASN A 417 -22.37 -26.96 -31.70
N LEU A 418 -23.54 -27.60 -31.70
CA LEU A 418 -23.77 -28.82 -32.48
C LEU A 418 -23.66 -28.58 -33.99
N ASN A 419 -24.07 -27.40 -34.49
CA ASN A 419 -23.91 -27.03 -35.89
C ASN A 419 -22.45 -26.70 -36.27
N GLU A 420 -21.62 -26.26 -35.32
CA GLU A 420 -20.18 -26.00 -35.53
C GLU A 420 -19.33 -27.28 -35.35
N LEU A 421 -19.78 -28.22 -34.51
CA LEU A 421 -19.11 -29.50 -34.24
C LEU A 421 -19.38 -30.59 -35.30
N ILE A 422 -20.53 -30.54 -35.96
CA ILE A 422 -20.93 -31.50 -37.01
C ILE A 422 -20.48 -30.95 -38.39
N PRO A 423 -19.75 -31.74 -39.22
CA PRO A 423 -19.33 -31.30 -40.55
C PRO A 423 -20.47 -30.80 -41.43
N GLU A 424 -20.24 -29.75 -42.23
CA GLU A 424 -21.30 -29.04 -42.98
C GLU A 424 -22.10 -29.91 -43.97
N ASP A 425 -21.48 -31.00 -44.45
CA ASP A 425 -22.08 -32.04 -45.30
C ASP A 425 -23.28 -32.74 -44.64
N LEU A 426 -23.35 -32.73 -43.30
CA LEU A 426 -24.36 -33.41 -42.51
C LEU A 426 -25.43 -32.43 -42.02
N ILE A 427 -26.62 -32.52 -42.62
CA ILE A 427 -27.79 -31.67 -42.30
C ILE A 427 -28.22 -31.71 -40.81
N TYR A 428 -27.80 -32.72 -40.04
CA TYR A 428 -28.11 -32.88 -38.62
C TYR A 428 -27.74 -31.65 -37.77
N GLY A 429 -26.58 -31.01 -38.00
CA GLY A 429 -26.18 -29.80 -37.27
C GLY A 429 -27.20 -28.67 -37.41
N LYS A 430 -27.63 -28.42 -38.65
CA LYS A 430 -28.63 -27.40 -39.00
C LYS A 430 -30.02 -27.73 -38.42
N ILE A 431 -30.37 -29.02 -38.33
CA ILE A 431 -31.60 -29.48 -37.67
C ILE A 431 -31.56 -29.19 -36.15
N PHE A 432 -30.47 -29.53 -35.47
CA PHE A 432 -30.32 -29.26 -34.03
C PHE A 432 -30.29 -27.76 -33.71
N LEU A 433 -29.65 -26.94 -34.55
CA LEU A 433 -29.69 -25.48 -34.46
C LEU A 433 -31.11 -24.93 -34.61
N CYS A 434 -31.90 -25.41 -35.57
CA CYS A 434 -33.30 -25.02 -35.70
C CYS A 434 -34.15 -25.43 -34.48
N ILE A 435 -33.98 -26.64 -33.95
CA ILE A 435 -34.69 -27.12 -32.76
C ILE A 435 -34.34 -26.27 -31.53
N GLY A 436 -33.04 -26.03 -31.28
CA GLY A 436 -32.56 -25.17 -30.21
C GLY A 436 -33.02 -23.71 -30.37
N GLY A 437 -33.09 -23.23 -31.61
CA GLY A 437 -33.66 -21.93 -31.99
C GLY A 437 -35.12 -21.76 -31.58
N PHE A 438 -36.00 -22.64 -32.06
CA PHE A 438 -37.44 -22.57 -31.74
C PHE A 438 -37.72 -22.78 -30.24
N LEU A 439 -37.01 -23.70 -29.59
CA LEU A 439 -37.16 -23.96 -28.16
C LEU A 439 -36.62 -22.79 -27.31
N GLY A 440 -35.50 -22.19 -27.72
CA GLY A 440 -34.96 -20.97 -27.10
C GLY A 440 -35.91 -19.78 -27.24
N LEU A 441 -36.54 -19.59 -28.40
CA LEU A 441 -37.55 -18.55 -28.65
C LEU A 441 -38.83 -18.76 -27.83
N PHE A 442 -39.32 -20.01 -27.72
CA PHE A 442 -40.48 -20.35 -26.87
C PHE A 442 -40.23 -19.98 -25.40
N ILE A 443 -39.07 -20.36 -24.85
CA ILE A 443 -38.68 -20.04 -23.47
C ILE A 443 -38.51 -18.52 -23.29
N LEU A 444 -37.89 -17.81 -24.25
CA LEU A 444 -37.72 -16.36 -24.20
C LEU A 444 -39.06 -15.60 -24.22
N SER A 445 -40.03 -16.06 -25.01
CA SER A 445 -41.39 -15.51 -25.04
C SER A 445 -42.05 -15.53 -23.66
N PHE A 446 -41.93 -16.66 -22.95
CA PHE A 446 -42.41 -16.78 -21.58
C PHE A 446 -41.60 -15.89 -20.59
N GLY A 447 -40.31 -15.69 -20.86
CA GLY A 447 -39.47 -14.71 -20.15
C GLY A 447 -39.96 -13.27 -20.26
N TYR A 448 -40.45 -12.85 -21.44
CA TYR A 448 -41.08 -11.54 -21.62
C TYR A 448 -42.39 -11.41 -20.83
N TYR A 449 -43.24 -12.44 -20.86
CA TYR A 449 -44.48 -12.47 -20.08
C TYR A 449 -44.22 -12.35 -18.56
N MET A 450 -43.22 -13.07 -18.05
CA MET A 450 -42.76 -12.93 -16.66
C MET A 450 -42.19 -11.54 -16.36
N THR A 451 -41.48 -10.92 -17.32
CA THR A 451 -40.95 -9.56 -17.16
C THR A 451 -42.09 -8.55 -17.02
N PHE A 452 -43.13 -8.67 -17.84
CA PHE A 452 -44.34 -7.85 -17.74
C PHE A 452 -45.00 -7.99 -16.35
N ILE A 453 -45.22 -9.22 -15.87
CA ILE A 453 -45.78 -9.47 -14.52
C ILE A 453 -44.92 -8.81 -13.43
N ALA A 454 -43.59 -8.94 -13.50
CA ALA A 454 -42.68 -8.40 -12.50
C ALA A 454 -42.64 -6.85 -12.49
N VAL A 455 -42.67 -6.22 -13.66
CA VAL A 455 -42.73 -4.76 -13.82
C VAL A 455 -44.08 -4.20 -13.35
N VAL A 456 -45.19 -4.80 -13.76
CA VAL A 456 -46.55 -4.41 -13.30
C VAL A 456 -46.68 -4.61 -11.79
N SER A 457 -46.06 -5.66 -11.23
CA SER A 457 -46.01 -5.89 -9.77
C SER A 457 -45.33 -4.74 -9.02
N ILE A 458 -44.25 -4.15 -9.55
CA ILE A 458 -43.62 -2.94 -8.99
C ILE A 458 -44.58 -1.75 -9.07
N PHE A 459 -45.14 -1.46 -10.25
CA PHE A 459 -46.05 -0.32 -10.44
C PHE A 459 -47.28 -0.40 -9.52
N SER A 460 -47.80 -1.60 -9.24
CA SER A 460 -48.93 -1.81 -8.31
C SER A 460 -48.68 -1.32 -6.87
N LYS A 461 -47.43 -1.06 -6.48
CA LYS A 461 -47.04 -0.57 -5.15
C LYS A 461 -46.66 0.92 -5.12
N ILE A 462 -46.72 1.62 -6.27
CA ILE A 462 -46.29 3.02 -6.48
C ILE A 462 -47.50 3.89 -6.89
N ARG A 463 -47.47 5.19 -6.60
CA ARG A 463 -48.50 6.13 -7.08
C ARG A 463 -48.35 6.39 -8.60
N PRO A 464 -49.44 6.52 -9.38
CA PRO A 464 -50.84 6.65 -8.94
C PRO A 464 -51.56 5.32 -8.63
N PHE A 465 -51.05 4.19 -9.11
CA PHE A 465 -51.76 2.89 -9.09
C PHE A 465 -52.06 2.36 -7.68
N ALA A 466 -51.15 2.59 -6.71
CA ALA A 466 -51.36 2.22 -5.32
C ALA A 466 -52.25 3.23 -4.57
N LYS A 467 -53.50 2.86 -4.28
CA LYS A 467 -54.43 3.66 -3.45
C LYS A 467 -53.84 4.01 -2.07
N LEU A 468 -53.17 3.05 -1.42
CA LEU A 468 -52.53 3.19 -0.10
C LEU A 468 -51.08 2.67 -0.14
N PRO A 469 -50.10 3.49 -0.56
CA PRO A 469 -48.69 3.09 -0.58
C PRO A 469 -48.12 3.02 0.84
N ASN A 470 -47.32 1.97 1.14
CA ASN A 470 -46.72 1.79 2.45
C ASN A 470 -45.61 2.83 2.71
N LYS A 471 -45.90 3.82 3.57
CA LYS A 471 -45.01 4.93 3.94
C LYS A 471 -43.64 4.49 4.51
N LYS A 472 -43.52 3.27 5.07
CA LYS A 472 -42.21 2.75 5.52
C LYS A 472 -41.28 2.50 4.33
N HIS A 473 -41.82 2.00 3.21
CA HIS A 473 -41.07 1.59 2.02
C HIS A 473 -41.18 2.54 0.82
N THR A 474 -41.85 3.69 0.95
CA THR A 474 -41.95 4.72 -0.11
C THR A 474 -41.36 6.06 0.30
N ASN A 475 -40.71 6.74 -0.63
CA ASN A 475 -40.10 8.06 -0.48
C ASN A 475 -41.15 9.19 -0.51
N LYS A 476 -40.73 10.43 -0.21
CA LYS A 476 -41.59 11.64 -0.29
C LYS A 476 -42.34 11.77 -1.63
N TYR A 477 -41.72 11.32 -2.72
CA TYR A 477 -42.26 11.33 -4.09
C TYR A 477 -43.13 10.09 -4.43
N GLY A 478 -43.45 9.21 -3.48
CA GLY A 478 -44.28 8.01 -3.70
C GLY A 478 -43.56 6.81 -4.34
N LEU A 479 -42.35 6.99 -4.88
CA LEU A 479 -41.48 5.92 -5.38
C LEU A 479 -41.00 4.98 -4.25
N LEU A 480 -40.66 3.74 -4.57
CA LEU A 480 -40.06 2.81 -3.60
C LEU A 480 -38.70 3.30 -3.10
N LYS A 481 -38.41 3.09 -1.81
CA LYS A 481 -37.08 3.32 -1.22
C LYS A 481 -36.12 2.23 -1.71
N HIS A 482 -34.86 2.60 -1.96
CA HIS A 482 -33.81 1.60 -2.23
C HIS A 482 -33.61 0.69 -1.01
N HIS A 483 -33.51 -0.62 -1.24
CA HIS A 483 -33.26 -1.63 -0.21
C HIS A 483 -32.62 -2.87 -0.84
N LYS A 484 -32.12 -3.80 0.01
CA LYS A 484 -31.40 -5.03 -0.41
C LYS A 484 -32.12 -5.87 -1.49
N GLY A 485 -33.44 -5.76 -1.62
CA GLY A 485 -34.23 -6.48 -2.63
C GLY A 485 -33.97 -6.03 -4.09
N PHE A 486 -33.42 -4.84 -4.32
CA PHE A 486 -33.09 -4.37 -5.68
C PHE A 486 -32.07 -5.29 -6.38
N TRP A 487 -31.18 -5.93 -5.61
CA TRP A 487 -30.24 -6.94 -6.12
C TRP A 487 -30.92 -8.15 -6.78
N ALA A 488 -32.20 -8.43 -6.50
CA ALA A 488 -32.93 -9.54 -7.14
C ALA A 488 -33.26 -9.26 -8.64
N MET A 489 -33.12 -8.03 -9.12
CA MET A 489 -33.36 -7.67 -10.52
C MET A 489 -32.11 -7.75 -11.41
N THR A 490 -30.89 -7.62 -10.85
CA THR A 490 -29.66 -7.44 -11.63
C THR A 490 -29.42 -8.61 -12.57
N PHE A 491 -29.32 -9.82 -12.01
CA PHE A 491 -29.07 -11.04 -12.77
C PHE A 491 -30.20 -11.34 -13.78
N PRO A 492 -31.51 -11.30 -13.41
CA PRO A 492 -32.58 -11.53 -14.39
C PRO A 492 -32.64 -10.62 -15.60
N LEU A 493 -32.37 -9.32 -15.44
CA LEU A 493 -32.31 -8.41 -16.57
C LEU A 493 -31.12 -8.75 -17.48
N CYS A 494 -29.99 -9.13 -16.87
CA CYS A 494 -28.79 -9.52 -17.59
C CYS A 494 -28.92 -10.85 -18.35
N THR A 495 -29.58 -11.89 -17.82
CA THR A 495 -29.75 -13.15 -18.60
C THR A 495 -30.68 -12.99 -19.80
N MET A 496 -31.72 -12.16 -19.67
CA MET A 496 -32.58 -11.75 -20.80
C MET A 496 -31.80 -10.99 -21.87
N SER A 497 -30.78 -10.21 -21.49
CA SER A 497 -29.85 -9.59 -22.43
C SER A 497 -29.01 -10.63 -23.18
N LEU A 498 -28.49 -11.67 -22.49
CA LEU A 498 -27.64 -12.69 -23.13
C LEU A 498 -28.40 -13.44 -24.22
N SER A 499 -29.55 -14.03 -23.91
CA SER A 499 -30.38 -14.75 -24.90
C SER A 499 -30.72 -13.87 -26.12
N ASN A 500 -31.14 -12.63 -25.90
CA ASN A 500 -31.44 -11.69 -26.98
C ASN A 500 -30.22 -11.34 -27.84
N THR A 501 -29.05 -11.16 -27.23
CA THR A 501 -27.82 -10.80 -27.96
C THR A 501 -27.37 -11.93 -28.86
N GLU A 502 -27.48 -13.17 -28.38
CA GLU A 502 -27.05 -14.38 -29.08
C GLU A 502 -28.01 -14.76 -30.21
N ILE A 503 -29.32 -14.74 -29.98
CA ILE A 503 -30.32 -14.84 -31.06
C ILE A 503 -30.16 -13.68 -32.06
N GLY A 504 -29.78 -12.49 -31.58
CA GLY A 504 -29.44 -11.31 -32.39
C GLY A 504 -28.24 -11.49 -33.33
N LYS A 505 -27.36 -12.47 -33.09
CA LYS A 505 -26.28 -12.84 -34.05
C LYS A 505 -26.86 -13.52 -35.29
N GLY A 506 -27.95 -14.28 -35.15
CA GLY A 506 -28.72 -14.81 -36.27
C GLY A 506 -28.15 -16.07 -36.92
N GLY A 507 -27.63 -17.01 -36.13
CA GLY A 507 -27.13 -18.31 -36.65
C GLY A 507 -28.21 -19.12 -37.39
N VAL A 508 -29.48 -18.96 -37.01
CA VAL A 508 -30.63 -19.49 -37.78
C VAL A 508 -30.87 -18.61 -39.00
N GLY A 509 -30.06 -18.79 -40.05
CA GLY A 509 -30.20 -18.13 -41.36
C GLY A 509 -29.00 -17.27 -41.79
N ASN A 510 -27.97 -17.11 -40.95
CA ASN A 510 -26.76 -16.32 -41.22
C ASN A 510 -27.00 -14.81 -41.48
N TYR A 511 -28.03 -14.21 -40.88
CA TYR A 511 -28.26 -12.75 -40.92
C TYR A 511 -28.63 -12.19 -39.54
N SER A 512 -27.99 -11.10 -39.12
CA SER A 512 -28.17 -10.54 -37.77
C SER A 512 -29.57 -9.97 -37.56
N LEU A 513 -30.26 -10.46 -36.53
CA LEU A 513 -31.61 -10.05 -36.17
C LEU A 513 -31.58 -8.77 -35.32
N LEU A 514 -31.59 -7.61 -35.99
CA LEU A 514 -31.47 -6.29 -35.37
C LEU A 514 -32.47 -6.07 -34.20
N THR A 515 -33.71 -6.55 -34.31
CA THR A 515 -34.72 -6.43 -33.25
C THR A 515 -34.27 -7.09 -31.94
N PHE A 516 -33.76 -8.33 -32.00
CA PHE A 516 -33.25 -9.05 -30.83
C PHE A 516 -31.96 -8.38 -30.30
N LYS A 517 -31.09 -7.87 -31.17
CA LYS A 517 -29.90 -7.10 -30.80
C LYS A 517 -30.24 -5.80 -30.04
N VAL A 518 -31.28 -5.08 -30.45
CA VAL A 518 -31.79 -3.89 -29.76
C VAL A 518 -32.45 -4.26 -28.44
N MET A 519 -33.29 -5.31 -28.39
CA MET A 519 -33.88 -5.80 -27.14
C MET A 519 -32.80 -6.22 -26.14
N GLY A 520 -31.73 -6.89 -26.60
CA GLY A 520 -30.55 -7.20 -25.80
C GLY A 520 -29.93 -5.94 -25.18
N ALA A 521 -29.70 -4.89 -25.96
CA ALA A 521 -29.16 -3.63 -25.46
C ALA A 521 -30.08 -2.93 -24.42
N VAL A 522 -31.40 -2.99 -24.59
CA VAL A 522 -32.36 -2.46 -23.60
C VAL A 522 -32.25 -3.20 -22.27
N PHE A 523 -32.22 -4.53 -22.30
CA PHE A 523 -32.03 -5.34 -21.08
C PHE A 523 -30.64 -5.18 -20.46
N ALA A 524 -29.59 -5.01 -21.27
CA ALA A 524 -28.22 -4.74 -20.82
C ALA A 524 -28.15 -3.42 -20.04
N VAL A 525 -28.64 -2.31 -20.61
CA VAL A 525 -28.62 -0.98 -19.97
C VAL A 525 -29.45 -0.98 -18.68
N ALA A 526 -30.62 -1.65 -18.67
CA ALA A 526 -31.43 -1.80 -17.47
C ALA A 526 -30.70 -2.59 -16.37
N GLY A 527 -30.12 -3.74 -16.69
CA GLY A 527 -29.38 -4.59 -15.75
C GLY A 527 -28.15 -3.89 -15.16
N ILE A 528 -27.29 -3.31 -16.02
CA ILE A 528 -26.10 -2.57 -15.61
C ILE A 528 -26.46 -1.34 -14.76
N GLY A 529 -27.49 -0.59 -15.16
CA GLY A 529 -27.99 0.56 -14.39
C GLY A 529 -28.49 0.20 -12.99
N VAL A 530 -29.19 -0.94 -12.85
CA VAL A 530 -29.57 -1.47 -11.53
C VAL A 530 -28.35 -1.94 -10.73
N THR A 531 -27.38 -2.63 -11.34
CA THR A 531 -26.15 -3.06 -10.66
C THR A 531 -25.36 -1.86 -10.12
N ILE A 532 -25.17 -0.80 -10.92
CA ILE A 532 -24.51 0.44 -10.49
C ILE A 532 -25.30 1.11 -9.37
N SER A 533 -26.64 1.21 -9.50
CA SER A 533 -27.52 1.76 -8.46
C SER A 533 -27.41 0.99 -7.14
N CYS A 534 -27.30 -0.33 -7.19
CA CYS A 534 -27.06 -1.19 -6.02
C CYS A 534 -25.67 -1.03 -5.41
N LEU A 535 -24.61 -0.90 -6.21
CA LEU A 535 -23.24 -0.64 -5.72
C LEU A 535 -23.13 0.73 -5.04
N VAL A 536 -23.67 1.78 -5.67
CA VAL A 536 -23.77 3.13 -5.08
C VAL A 536 -24.66 3.11 -3.83
N GLY A 537 -25.76 2.36 -3.86
CA GLY A 537 -26.63 2.14 -2.71
C GLY A 537 -25.90 1.50 -1.52
N VAL A 538 -25.07 0.49 -1.75
CA VAL A 538 -24.20 -0.10 -0.71
C VAL A 538 -23.21 0.92 -0.17
N ALA A 539 -22.51 1.69 -1.03
CA ALA A 539 -21.56 2.71 -0.58
C ALA A 539 -22.24 3.80 0.25
N VAL A 540 -23.38 4.35 -0.21
CA VAL A 540 -24.10 5.44 0.45
C VAL A 540 -24.77 4.99 1.76
N TYR A 541 -25.12 3.71 1.92
CA TYR A 541 -25.73 3.17 3.14
C TYR A 541 -24.70 2.62 4.14
N SER A 542 -23.50 2.24 3.70
CA SER A 542 -22.44 1.71 4.56
C SER A 542 -21.48 2.77 5.10
N TYR A 543 -21.35 3.92 4.44
CA TYR A 543 -20.35 4.94 4.78
C TYR A 543 -20.96 6.20 5.39
N ASP A 544 -20.64 6.42 6.67
CA ASP A 544 -20.77 7.72 7.32
C ASP A 544 -19.91 8.77 6.58
N SER A 545 -20.22 10.04 6.82
CA SER A 545 -19.70 11.20 6.11
C SER A 545 -18.16 11.27 6.08
N ASP A 546 -17.45 10.91 7.16
CA ASP A 546 -15.98 10.96 7.23
C ASP A 546 -15.26 10.10 6.17
N HIS A 547 -15.84 8.95 5.79
CA HIS A 547 -15.18 7.98 4.91
C HIS A 547 -15.02 8.50 3.47
N TRP A 548 -15.97 9.29 2.98
CA TRP A 548 -15.88 9.87 1.63
C TRP A 548 -14.72 10.84 1.50
N ALA A 549 -14.47 11.66 2.53
CA ALA A 549 -13.30 12.55 2.56
C ALA A 549 -11.98 11.75 2.55
N SER A 550 -11.95 10.62 3.27
CA SER A 550 -10.80 9.70 3.27
C SER A 550 -10.54 9.09 1.88
N LEU A 551 -11.59 8.63 1.19
CA LEU A 551 -11.50 8.08 -0.17
C LEU A 551 -11.01 9.14 -1.18
N PHE A 552 -11.54 10.36 -1.11
CA PHE A 552 -11.09 11.49 -1.93
C PHE A 552 -9.62 11.84 -1.68
N THR A 553 -9.19 11.83 -0.41
CA THR A 553 -7.78 12.12 -0.05
C THR A 553 -6.85 11.04 -0.62
N ALA A 554 -7.23 9.76 -0.52
CA ALA A 554 -6.48 8.66 -1.12
C ALA A 554 -6.44 8.75 -2.67
N ALA A 555 -7.55 9.14 -3.30
CA ALA A 555 -7.61 9.35 -4.75
C ALA A 555 -6.72 10.52 -5.21
N LEU A 556 -6.64 11.62 -4.46
CA LEU A 556 -5.71 12.72 -4.77
C LEU A 556 -4.24 12.30 -4.67
N VAL A 557 -3.87 11.44 -3.71
CA VAL A 557 -2.50 10.87 -3.66
C VAL A 557 -2.24 9.92 -4.83
N LEU A 558 -3.26 9.18 -5.29
CA LEU A 558 -3.15 8.26 -6.42
C LEU A 558 -2.96 9.00 -7.77
N PHE A 559 -3.69 10.08 -8.00
CA PHE A 559 -3.60 10.91 -9.21
C PHE A 559 -2.58 12.06 -9.09
N GLU A 560 -1.64 11.98 -8.14
CA GLU A 560 -0.55 12.96 -7.99
C GLU A 560 0.65 12.59 -8.87
N ASN A 561 0.75 13.27 -10.02
CA ASN A 561 1.78 13.11 -11.05
C ASN A 561 3.19 12.99 -10.46
N SER A 562 3.57 13.86 -9.52
CA SER A 562 4.92 13.89 -8.96
C SER A 562 5.24 12.71 -8.05
N ILE A 563 4.24 12.15 -7.36
CA ILE A 563 4.37 10.92 -6.58
C ILE A 563 4.42 9.71 -7.52
N ALA A 564 3.63 9.71 -8.59
CA ALA A 564 3.67 8.68 -9.63
C ALA A 564 5.03 8.59 -10.34
N THR A 565 5.59 9.71 -10.82
CA THR A 565 6.92 9.73 -11.48
C THR A 565 8.04 9.25 -10.55
N GLN A 566 7.98 9.60 -9.26
CA GLN A 566 8.98 9.18 -8.26
C GLN A 566 8.85 7.72 -7.85
N SER A 567 7.63 7.20 -7.68
CA SER A 567 7.40 5.79 -7.34
C SER A 567 7.61 4.81 -8.51
N ARG A 568 7.58 5.30 -9.76
CA ARG A 568 7.92 4.51 -10.96
C ARG A 568 9.43 4.21 -11.09
N LEU A 569 10.30 5.05 -10.52
CA LEU A 569 11.75 4.96 -10.67
C LEU A 569 12.42 4.40 -9.40
N ILE A 570 13.66 3.94 -9.53
CA ILE A 570 14.47 3.43 -8.41
C ILE A 570 15.02 4.64 -7.62
N LEU A 571 14.13 5.37 -6.95
CA LEU A 571 14.42 6.60 -6.23
C LEU A 571 13.95 6.52 -4.77
N LEU A 572 14.84 6.94 -3.87
CA LEU A 572 14.70 6.82 -2.41
C LEU A 572 13.56 7.66 -1.81
N ASP A 573 13.05 8.67 -2.52
CA ASP A 573 11.94 9.49 -2.03
C ASP A 573 10.63 8.71 -1.96
N SER A 574 10.44 7.69 -2.80
CA SER A 574 9.25 6.81 -2.78
C SER A 574 9.14 6.04 -1.45
N ALA A 575 10.23 5.40 -1.03
CA ALA A 575 10.32 4.70 0.25
C ALA A 575 10.24 5.67 1.45
N LEU A 576 10.78 6.89 1.31
CA LEU A 576 10.69 7.92 2.34
C LEU A 576 9.24 8.35 2.60
N ILE A 577 8.46 8.59 1.53
CA ILE A 577 7.04 8.93 1.63
C ILE A 577 6.24 7.77 2.23
N LEU A 578 6.55 6.52 1.87
CA LEU A 578 5.91 5.33 2.47
C LEU A 578 6.21 5.23 3.98
N GLY A 579 7.46 5.40 4.41
CA GLY A 579 7.85 5.41 5.82
C GLY A 579 7.17 6.54 6.59
N GLN A 580 7.15 7.74 6.02
CA GLN A 580 6.47 8.91 6.57
C GLN A 580 4.96 8.69 6.71
N ALA A 581 4.29 8.17 5.67
CA ALA A 581 2.87 7.85 5.70
C ALA A 581 2.54 6.80 6.76
N GLY A 582 3.38 5.75 6.88
CA GLY A 582 3.30 4.75 7.93
C GLY A 582 3.47 5.35 9.34
N ALA A 583 4.44 6.25 9.53
CA ALA A 583 4.66 6.94 10.80
C ALA A 583 3.47 7.84 11.18
N ILE A 584 2.93 8.61 10.23
CA ILE A 584 1.72 9.43 10.43
C ILE A 584 0.53 8.52 10.79
N TYR A 585 0.29 7.45 10.03
CA TYR A 585 -0.82 6.52 10.28
C TYR A 585 -0.74 5.86 11.67
N CYS A 586 0.41 5.27 12.01
CA CYS A 586 0.62 4.62 13.30
C CYS A 586 0.54 5.62 14.47
N PHE A 587 1.08 6.83 14.31
CA PHE A 587 0.98 7.87 15.33
C PHE A 587 -0.49 8.26 15.57
N ARG A 588 -1.25 8.51 14.48
CA ARG A 588 -2.67 8.88 14.56
C ARG A 588 -3.55 7.75 15.07
N LEU A 589 -3.18 6.49 14.82
CA LEU A 589 -3.81 5.33 15.45
C LEU A 589 -3.56 5.33 16.97
N SER A 590 -2.33 5.58 17.43
CA SER A 590 -2.02 5.63 18.87
C SER A 590 -2.85 6.70 19.60
N THR A 591 -2.97 7.90 19.03
CA THR A 591 -3.82 9.00 19.57
C THR A 591 -5.33 8.72 19.56
N LYS A 592 -5.79 7.63 18.91
CA LYS A 592 -7.20 7.20 18.86
C LYS A 592 -7.48 5.96 19.70
N THR A 593 -6.49 5.41 20.38
CA THR A 593 -6.60 4.16 21.16
C THR A 593 -6.47 4.42 22.65
N GLU A 594 -7.17 3.63 23.45
CA GLU A 594 -7.16 3.74 24.91
C GLU A 594 -5.73 3.61 25.46
N THR A 595 -5.31 4.62 26.23
CA THR A 595 -3.94 4.75 26.77
C THR A 595 -3.48 3.47 27.45
N GLU A 596 -2.26 3.02 27.17
CA GLU A 596 -1.66 1.79 27.74
C GLU A 596 -2.32 0.47 27.33
N GLY A 597 -3.43 0.50 26.56
CA GLY A 597 -4.06 -0.69 26.00
C GLY A 597 -3.20 -1.40 24.95
N ARG A 598 -3.49 -2.67 24.65
CA ARG A 598 -2.68 -3.49 23.74
C ARG A 598 -2.49 -2.86 22.35
N LEU A 599 -3.53 -2.20 21.80
CA LEU A 599 -3.47 -1.56 20.50
C LEU A 599 -2.70 -0.22 20.53
N TRP A 600 -2.68 0.47 21.66
CA TRP A 600 -1.86 1.66 21.90
C TRP A 600 -0.37 1.30 21.89
N TRP A 601 0.03 0.22 22.58
CA TRP A 601 1.41 -0.29 22.52
C TRP A 601 1.84 -0.72 21.12
N ILE A 602 1.00 -1.48 20.40
CA ILE A 602 1.29 -1.91 19.02
C ILE A 602 1.47 -0.70 18.09
N SER A 603 0.59 0.30 18.17
CA SER A 603 0.66 1.49 17.31
C SER A 603 1.79 2.45 17.69
N LEU A 604 2.11 2.62 18.97
CA LEU A 604 3.26 3.41 19.43
C LEU A 604 4.60 2.77 19.00
N ILE A 605 4.74 1.45 19.17
CA ILE A 605 5.93 0.71 18.69
C ILE A 605 6.01 0.77 17.17
N ALA A 606 4.91 0.55 16.44
CA ALA A 606 4.88 0.67 14.98
C ALA A 606 5.20 2.10 14.49
N THR A 607 4.89 3.13 15.28
CA THR A 607 5.34 4.51 15.01
C THR A 607 6.86 4.61 15.14
N GLY A 608 7.45 4.04 16.20
CA GLY A 608 8.91 3.95 16.37
C GLY A 608 9.60 3.18 15.23
N LEU A 609 9.01 2.06 14.79
CA LEU A 609 9.52 1.29 13.64
C LEU A 609 9.52 2.13 12.36
N ALA A 610 8.40 2.79 12.05
CA ALA A 610 8.25 3.60 10.84
C ALA A 610 9.14 4.86 10.86
N LEU A 611 9.31 5.50 12.02
CA LEU A 611 10.26 6.62 12.19
C LEU A 611 11.71 6.17 11.99
N GLY A 612 12.11 5.01 12.56
CA GLY A 612 13.43 4.43 12.35
C GLY A 612 13.73 4.17 10.87
N TRP A 613 12.77 3.60 10.14
CA TRP A 613 12.86 3.42 8.68
C TRP A 613 12.99 4.77 7.95
N THR A 614 12.12 5.75 8.27
CA THR A 614 12.09 7.07 7.61
C THR A 614 13.41 7.83 7.77
N ILE A 615 13.99 7.86 8.98
CA ILE A 615 15.29 8.50 9.26
C ILE A 615 16.43 7.77 8.52
N SER A 616 16.37 6.45 8.42
CA SER A 616 17.42 5.62 7.81
C SER A 616 17.51 5.75 6.29
N ILE A 617 16.43 6.14 5.61
CA ILE A 617 16.45 6.39 4.16
C ILE A 617 17.08 7.75 3.82
N LYS A 618 16.68 8.80 4.54
CA LYS A 618 17.09 10.19 4.24
C LYS A 618 17.02 11.00 5.53
N LEU A 619 18.05 11.82 5.80
CA LEU A 619 18.12 12.66 7.01
C LEU A 619 16.93 13.64 7.17
N THR A 620 16.19 13.91 6.10
CA THR A 620 14.92 14.65 6.14
C THR A 620 13.85 13.97 7.00
N GLY A 621 13.94 12.66 7.24
CA GLY A 621 13.08 11.91 8.16
C GLY A 621 13.18 12.35 9.62
N PHE A 622 14.23 13.09 10.00
CA PHE A 622 14.30 13.76 11.31
C PHE A 622 13.20 14.82 11.48
N TYR A 623 12.69 15.43 10.40
CA TYR A 623 11.54 16.33 10.49
C TYR A 623 10.24 15.58 10.82
N THR A 624 10.06 14.35 10.32
CA THR A 624 8.95 13.47 10.70
C THR A 624 9.05 13.05 12.17
N ALA A 625 10.26 12.75 12.64
CA ALA A 625 10.50 12.38 14.04
C ALA A 625 10.27 13.57 15.00
N LEU A 626 10.77 14.76 14.64
CA LEU A 626 10.52 16.00 15.39
C LEU A 626 9.02 16.32 15.47
N TRP A 627 8.31 16.21 14.35
CA TRP A 627 6.85 16.35 14.30
C TRP A 627 6.14 15.36 15.25
N ALA A 628 6.50 14.07 15.19
CA ALA A 628 5.90 13.04 16.03
C ALA A 628 6.18 13.26 17.52
N VAL A 629 7.40 13.68 17.89
CA VAL A 629 7.76 14.01 19.28
C VAL A 629 6.99 15.23 19.77
N LEU A 630 6.92 16.32 18.98
CA LEU A 630 6.17 17.53 19.34
C LEU A 630 4.69 17.26 19.59
N PHE A 631 4.03 16.49 18.70
CA PHE A 631 2.63 16.13 18.92
C PHE A 631 2.42 15.05 19.98
N SER A 632 3.41 14.19 20.25
CA SER A 632 3.37 13.24 21.38
C SER A 632 3.46 13.96 22.73
N LEU A 633 4.26 15.04 22.81
CA LEU A 633 4.31 15.96 23.94
C LEU A 633 2.99 16.74 24.08
N TRP A 634 2.44 17.28 22.99
CA TRP A 634 1.13 17.96 23.01
C TRP A 634 0.00 17.04 23.50
N ASP A 635 -0.07 15.81 22.99
CA ASP A 635 -1.04 14.80 23.41
C ASP A 635 -0.87 14.42 24.90
N SER A 636 0.37 14.39 25.40
CA SER A 636 0.65 14.22 26.83
C SER A 636 0.25 15.45 27.65
N TYR A 637 0.35 16.67 27.11
CA TYR A 637 -0.13 17.88 27.76
C TYR A 637 -1.67 17.92 27.83
N GLN A 638 -2.38 17.47 26.80
CA GLN A 638 -3.84 17.30 26.87
C GLN A 638 -4.24 16.27 27.92
N LEU A 639 -3.52 15.14 28.02
CA LEU A 639 -3.73 14.12 29.05
C LEU A 639 -3.48 14.63 30.48
N LEU A 640 -2.69 15.70 30.67
CA LEU A 640 -2.50 16.35 31.97
C LEU A 640 -3.72 17.17 32.41
N GLY A 641 -4.54 17.63 31.46
CA GLY A 641 -5.79 18.35 31.72
C GLY A 641 -6.97 17.43 32.09
N ASP A 642 -6.85 16.13 31.89
CA ASP A 642 -7.86 15.15 32.27
C ASP A 642 -7.73 14.79 33.75
N LEU A 643 -8.59 15.39 34.59
CA LEU A 643 -8.64 15.18 36.03
C LEU A 643 -9.01 13.73 36.45
N THR A 644 -9.43 12.86 35.51
CA THR A 644 -9.62 11.43 35.78
C THR A 644 -8.31 10.64 35.74
N VAL A 645 -7.24 11.21 35.19
CA VAL A 645 -5.93 10.55 35.04
C VAL A 645 -5.01 10.91 36.21
N SER A 646 -4.56 9.89 36.94
CA SER A 646 -3.59 10.10 38.02
C SER A 646 -2.24 10.58 37.51
N THR A 647 -1.59 11.49 38.24
CA THR A 647 -0.28 12.06 37.87
C THR A 647 0.78 10.98 37.62
N PHE A 648 0.72 9.87 38.37
CA PHE A 648 1.61 8.72 38.14
C PHE A 648 1.38 8.04 36.77
N LYS A 649 0.12 7.85 36.37
CA LYS A 649 -0.22 7.34 35.02
C LYS A 649 0.25 8.32 33.94
N TRP A 650 0.10 9.62 34.17
CA TRP A 650 0.59 10.65 33.24
C TRP A 650 2.12 10.60 33.07
N ILE A 651 2.91 10.61 34.15
CA ILE A 651 4.38 10.49 34.11
C ILE A 651 4.78 9.21 33.36
N ARG A 652 4.12 8.09 33.66
CA ARG A 652 4.39 6.78 33.06
C ARG A 652 4.12 6.77 31.55
N VAL A 653 2.99 7.32 31.10
CA VAL A 653 2.64 7.43 29.67
C VAL A 653 3.61 8.36 28.93
N LEU A 654 3.99 9.50 29.53
CA LEU A 654 4.98 10.42 28.96
C LEU A 654 6.36 9.74 28.82
N PHE A 655 6.80 9.03 29.86
CA PHE A 655 8.06 8.27 29.84
C PHE A 655 8.04 7.18 28.75
N TYR A 656 6.98 6.37 28.65
CA TYR A 656 6.85 5.34 27.62
C TYR A 656 6.84 5.92 26.19
N LYS A 657 6.14 7.04 25.97
CA LYS A 657 6.16 7.76 24.69
C LYS A 657 7.57 8.21 24.31
N LEU A 658 8.28 8.89 25.22
CA LEU A 658 9.64 9.39 24.96
C LEU A 658 10.63 8.23 24.76
N LEU A 659 10.52 7.16 25.55
CA LEU A 659 11.36 5.97 25.45
C LEU A 659 11.17 5.27 24.10
N VAL A 660 9.93 4.94 23.70
CA VAL A 660 9.67 4.21 22.45
C VAL A 660 10.00 5.06 21.22
N LEU A 661 9.62 6.34 21.21
CA LEU A 661 9.88 7.25 20.07
C LEU A 661 11.35 7.68 19.96
N SER A 662 12.20 7.37 20.93
CA SER A 662 13.65 7.63 20.86
C SER A 662 14.45 6.35 20.64
N VAL A 663 14.23 5.32 21.48
CA VAL A 663 15.06 4.10 21.50
C VAL A 663 14.78 3.22 20.29
N VAL A 664 13.52 3.04 19.87
CA VAL A 664 13.19 2.16 18.73
C VAL A 664 13.74 2.72 17.41
N PRO A 665 13.55 4.00 17.05
CA PRO A 665 14.19 4.58 15.87
C PRO A 665 15.72 4.51 15.92
N LEU A 666 16.33 4.81 17.07
CA LEU A 666 17.79 4.79 17.23
C LEU A 666 18.36 3.37 17.07
N THR A 667 17.69 2.35 17.63
CA THR A 667 18.12 0.95 17.51
C THR A 667 18.10 0.47 16.06
N ILE A 668 17.07 0.86 15.29
CA ILE A 668 16.98 0.58 13.85
C ILE A 668 18.07 1.30 13.07
N TYR A 669 18.30 2.58 13.39
CA TYR A 669 19.32 3.39 12.71
C TYR A 669 20.72 2.79 12.89
N LEU A 670 21.08 2.43 14.14
CA LEU A 670 22.37 1.83 14.46
C LEU A 670 22.52 0.40 13.91
N SER A 671 21.44 -0.40 13.86
CA SER A 671 21.51 -1.75 13.30
C SER A 671 21.64 -1.75 11.77
N LEU A 672 20.96 -0.85 11.07
CA LEU A 672 21.13 -0.66 9.62
C LEU A 672 22.53 -0.17 9.28
N TRP A 673 23.13 0.72 10.08
CA TRP A 673 24.53 1.10 9.90
C TRP A 673 25.52 -0.05 10.19
N LYS A 674 25.25 -0.91 11.18
CA LYS A 674 26.05 -2.14 11.39
C LYS A 674 25.99 -3.05 10.15
N ILE A 675 24.79 -3.31 9.64
CA ILE A 675 24.56 -4.11 8.42
C ILE A 675 25.26 -3.47 7.21
N HIS A 676 25.22 -2.14 7.06
CA HIS A 676 25.92 -1.43 5.99
C HIS A 676 27.44 -1.65 6.02
N PHE A 677 28.08 -1.54 7.19
CA PHE A 677 29.52 -1.81 7.33
C PHE A 677 29.88 -3.30 7.16
N ASP A 678 28.96 -4.23 7.43
CA ASP A 678 29.18 -5.66 7.22
C ASP A 678 29.03 -6.06 5.74
N LEU A 679 28.12 -5.40 5.00
CA LEU A 679 27.86 -5.65 3.58
C LEU A 679 28.88 -4.97 2.64
N LEU A 680 29.55 -3.90 3.08
CA LEU A 680 30.55 -3.16 2.29
C LEU A 680 31.93 -3.17 2.97
N PRO A 681 32.62 -4.34 3.04
CA PRO A 681 33.91 -4.48 3.70
C PRO A 681 35.13 -4.08 2.85
N PHE A 682 34.92 -3.59 1.62
CA PHE A 682 35.97 -3.25 0.65
C PHE A 682 35.91 -1.77 0.26
N GLN A 683 37.03 -1.21 -0.21
CA GLN A 683 37.12 0.17 -0.65
C GLN A 683 36.56 0.39 -2.07
N GLY A 684 35.99 1.57 -2.29
CA GLY A 684 35.67 2.10 -3.61
C GLY A 684 36.42 3.40 -3.91
N PRO A 685 36.33 3.94 -5.14
CA PRO A 685 37.05 5.16 -5.56
C PRO A 685 36.70 6.42 -4.74
N HIS A 686 35.58 6.40 -4.01
CA HIS A 686 35.14 7.51 -3.15
C HIS A 686 35.63 7.39 -1.70
N SER A 687 36.40 6.34 -1.35
CA SER A 687 36.93 6.13 0.02
C SER A 687 37.86 7.25 0.49
N GLY A 688 38.45 8.01 -0.43
CA GLY A 688 39.30 9.17 -0.13
C GLY A 688 38.61 10.28 0.68
N LEU A 689 37.27 10.38 0.67
CA LEU A 689 36.50 11.37 1.45
C LEU A 689 36.37 11.03 2.95
N ILE A 690 36.78 9.82 3.34
CA ILE A 690 36.60 9.23 4.67
C ILE A 690 37.91 9.32 5.47
N SER A 691 37.80 9.38 6.80
CA SER A 691 38.98 9.42 7.68
C SER A 691 39.86 8.18 7.50
N PRO A 692 41.21 8.29 7.57
CA PRO A 692 42.10 7.13 7.46
C PRO A 692 41.81 6.04 8.50
N ARG A 693 41.32 6.44 9.68
CA ARG A 693 40.92 5.56 10.79
C ARG A 693 39.69 4.71 10.46
N LEU A 694 38.72 5.22 9.70
CA LEU A 694 37.60 4.41 9.25
C LEU A 694 37.99 3.56 8.02
N ARG A 695 38.85 4.10 7.13
CA ARG A 695 39.42 3.35 6.01
C ARG A 695 40.21 2.12 6.45
N SER A 696 40.96 2.20 7.55
CA SER A 696 41.71 1.06 8.11
C SER A 696 40.84 -0.07 8.67
N THR A 697 39.53 -0.03 8.45
CA THR A 697 38.58 -1.08 8.85
C THR A 697 37.98 -1.84 7.66
N PHE A 698 38.39 -1.51 6.43
CA PHE A 698 38.15 -2.31 5.22
C PHE A 698 39.18 -3.44 5.09
N GLN A 699 38.79 -4.57 4.50
CA GLN A 699 39.61 -5.78 4.38
C GLN A 699 40.77 -5.66 3.37
N ASP A 700 40.68 -4.70 2.44
CA ASP A 700 41.67 -4.43 1.40
C ASP A 700 42.61 -3.26 1.73
N TYR A 701 42.51 -2.69 2.94
CA TYR A 701 43.29 -1.52 3.34
C TYR A 701 44.77 -1.83 3.51
N LYS A 702 45.61 -1.20 2.69
CA LYS A 702 47.07 -1.30 2.75
C LYS A 702 47.63 -0.26 3.74
N THR A 703 48.09 -0.73 4.89
CA THR A 703 48.78 0.08 5.89
C THR A 703 50.08 0.65 5.33
N SER A 704 50.22 1.99 5.42
CA SER A 704 51.48 2.68 5.09
C SER A 704 52.47 2.66 6.27
N PRO A 705 53.79 2.84 6.04
CA PRO A 705 54.76 3.01 7.11
C PRO A 705 54.58 4.35 7.84
N VAL A 706 54.79 4.35 9.16
CA VAL A 706 54.67 5.52 10.04
C VAL A 706 55.76 6.55 9.74
N GLU A 707 57.02 6.15 9.59
CA GLU A 707 58.15 7.07 9.46
C GLU A 707 58.28 7.58 8.01
N VAL A 708 58.37 8.90 7.82
CA VAL A 708 58.53 9.53 6.49
C VAL A 708 60.00 9.87 6.26
N LEU A 709 60.58 9.34 5.18
CA LEU A 709 61.98 9.54 4.80
C LEU A 709 62.08 10.46 3.58
N TYR A 710 63.25 11.06 3.40
CA TYR A 710 63.59 11.69 2.12
C TYR A 710 63.69 10.63 1.02
N GLY A 711 62.91 10.81 -0.05
CA GLY A 711 62.67 9.80 -1.09
C GLY A 711 61.32 9.05 -0.95
N SER A 712 60.57 9.26 0.14
CA SER A 712 59.21 8.71 0.26
C SER A 712 58.28 9.30 -0.80
N THR A 713 57.49 8.45 -1.45
CA THR A 713 56.26 8.88 -2.12
C THR A 713 55.16 8.97 -1.07
N VAL A 714 54.45 10.10 -1.01
CA VAL A 714 53.42 10.39 -0.01
C VAL A 714 52.18 11.00 -0.66
N THR A 715 51.02 10.83 -0.02
CA THR A 715 49.82 11.63 -0.30
C THR A 715 49.60 12.60 0.86
N ILE A 716 49.35 13.87 0.54
CA ILE A 716 49.16 14.94 1.54
C ILE A 716 47.69 15.35 1.53
N LYS A 717 47.05 15.40 2.70
CA LYS A 717 45.66 15.86 2.89
C LYS A 717 45.58 17.12 3.74
N HIS A 718 44.63 18.00 3.41
CA HIS A 718 44.28 19.14 4.24
C HIS A 718 43.42 18.69 5.44
N ASN A 719 43.80 19.08 6.66
CA ASN A 719 43.24 18.52 7.91
C ASN A 719 41.78 18.91 8.19
N ASN A 720 41.30 20.05 7.67
CA ASN A 720 39.91 20.48 7.86
C ASN A 720 38.98 19.95 6.74
N LEU A 721 39.46 19.98 5.49
CA LEU A 721 38.68 19.54 4.31
C LEU A 721 38.74 18.02 4.08
N GLU A 722 39.77 17.34 4.58
CA GLU A 722 40.12 15.92 4.33
C GLU A 722 40.22 15.57 2.82
N LYS A 723 40.60 16.56 1.99
CA LYS A 723 40.87 16.47 0.55
C LYS A 723 42.39 16.47 0.26
N TYR A 724 42.81 15.80 -0.81
CA TYR A 724 44.21 15.63 -1.23
C TYR A 724 44.79 16.86 -1.90
N LEU A 725 46.07 17.18 -1.65
CA LEU A 725 46.86 18.08 -2.49
C LEU A 725 47.09 17.41 -3.86
N HIS A 726 46.59 18.04 -4.92
CA HIS A 726 46.45 17.45 -6.25
C HIS A 726 47.01 18.38 -7.33
N SER A 727 47.58 17.82 -8.41
CA SER A 727 48.01 18.59 -9.57
C SER A 727 47.92 17.75 -10.84
N HIS A 728 47.24 18.26 -11.86
CA HIS A 728 47.04 17.58 -13.15
C HIS A 728 47.51 18.48 -14.30
N ASP A 729 47.69 17.96 -15.52
CA ASP A 729 48.26 18.73 -16.64
C ASP A 729 47.26 19.68 -17.32
N LYS A 730 46.72 20.61 -16.53
CA LYS A 730 46.06 21.85 -16.98
C LYS A 730 46.81 23.02 -16.38
N SER A 731 46.81 24.15 -17.08
CA SER A 731 47.45 25.38 -16.62
C SER A 731 46.40 26.41 -16.18
N TYR A 732 46.77 27.36 -15.31
CA TYR A 732 45.85 28.44 -14.93
C TYR A 732 45.51 29.33 -16.15
N PRO A 733 44.26 29.77 -16.33
CA PRO A 733 43.87 30.61 -17.48
C PRO A 733 44.33 32.07 -17.36
N ARG A 734 44.73 32.49 -16.16
CA ARG A 734 45.24 33.81 -15.77
C ARG A 734 46.31 33.61 -14.69
N GLY A 735 46.94 34.69 -14.23
CA GLY A 735 48.10 34.58 -13.33
C GLY A 735 49.32 34.10 -14.10
N THR A 736 50.10 33.18 -13.54
CA THR A 736 51.37 32.72 -14.15
C THR A 736 51.22 31.84 -15.39
N GLN A 737 50.02 31.29 -15.63
CA GLN A 737 49.76 30.25 -16.64
C GLN A 737 50.61 28.98 -16.48
N LEU A 738 51.09 28.69 -15.25
CA LEU A 738 51.74 27.43 -14.89
C LEU A 738 50.70 26.36 -14.49
N GLN A 739 51.17 25.14 -14.20
CA GLN A 739 50.31 23.99 -13.91
C GLN A 739 49.51 24.19 -12.61
N GLN A 740 48.21 23.87 -12.67
CA GLN A 740 47.28 24.06 -11.56
C GLN A 740 47.61 23.15 -10.35
N VAL A 741 47.47 23.71 -9.14
CA VAL A 741 47.52 22.96 -7.87
C VAL A 741 46.23 23.24 -7.09
N THR A 742 45.58 22.19 -6.62
CA THR A 742 44.21 22.22 -6.10
C THR A 742 44.05 21.24 -4.94
N LEU A 743 42.86 21.21 -4.32
CA LEU A 743 42.42 20.02 -3.57
C LEU A 743 41.39 19.17 -4.31
N TYR A 744 41.66 17.87 -4.35
CA TYR A 744 40.78 16.85 -4.93
C TYR A 744 40.26 15.88 -3.87
N GLY A 745 39.00 15.43 -4.00
CA GLY A 745 38.32 14.59 -2.99
C GLY A 745 38.54 13.09 -3.13
N TYR A 746 39.13 12.63 -4.23
CA TYR A 746 39.21 11.22 -4.60
C TYR A 746 40.66 10.76 -4.77
N GLU A 747 40.89 9.45 -4.69
CA GLU A 747 42.21 8.87 -4.90
C GLU A 747 42.58 8.82 -6.38
N ASP A 748 43.78 9.33 -6.69
CA ASP A 748 44.28 9.56 -8.03
C ASP A 748 45.82 9.52 -7.98
N PRO A 749 46.53 8.90 -8.95
CA PRO A 749 47.98 9.03 -9.09
C PRO A 749 48.48 10.49 -9.11
N ASN A 750 47.66 11.45 -9.53
CA ASN A 750 47.91 12.90 -9.48
C ASN A 750 47.85 13.51 -8.05
N ASN A 751 47.74 12.67 -7.02
CA ASN A 751 47.87 13.04 -5.62
C ASN A 751 49.23 12.61 -5.03
N GLU A 752 50.11 11.94 -5.80
CA GLU A 752 51.39 11.40 -5.32
C GLU A 752 52.53 12.43 -5.42
N TRP A 753 53.11 12.76 -4.25
CA TRP A 753 54.25 13.68 -4.13
C TRP A 753 55.47 12.94 -3.58
N VAL A 754 56.67 13.21 -4.11
CA VAL A 754 57.93 12.70 -3.56
C VAL A 754 58.58 13.78 -2.68
N VAL A 755 58.94 13.41 -1.45
CA VAL A 755 59.60 14.32 -0.50
C VAL A 755 61.11 14.32 -0.75
N GLU A 756 61.61 15.32 -1.46
CA GLU A 756 63.03 15.43 -1.84
C GLU A 756 63.80 16.40 -0.92
N ILE A 757 65.12 16.16 -0.79
CA ILE A 757 66.02 17.09 -0.07
C ILE A 757 66.30 18.36 -0.91
N PRO A 758 66.64 19.50 -0.28
CA PRO A 758 67.08 20.73 -0.95
C PRO A 758 68.36 20.65 -1.82
N ARG A 759 68.99 19.48 -1.95
CA ARG A 759 70.24 19.28 -2.70
C ARG A 759 70.10 18.08 -3.64
N LYS A 760 70.74 18.16 -4.81
CA LYS A 760 70.72 17.21 -5.92
C LYS A 760 70.28 15.77 -5.57
N PHE A 761 69.07 15.40 -5.98
CA PHE A 761 68.67 14.00 -6.11
C PHE A 761 69.51 13.34 -7.22
N TYR A 762 69.95 12.10 -7.00
CA TYR A 762 70.64 11.30 -8.02
C TYR A 762 69.73 10.14 -8.41
N GLU A 763 69.16 10.21 -9.61
CA GLU A 763 68.02 9.41 -10.08
C GLU A 763 68.25 7.88 -10.11
N HIS A 764 69.49 7.43 -9.92
CA HIS A 764 69.89 6.01 -9.87
C HIS A 764 70.67 5.62 -8.60
N LYS A 765 70.64 6.46 -7.55
CA LYS A 765 71.05 6.04 -6.20
C LYS A 765 69.85 6.04 -5.28
N HIS A 766 69.33 4.84 -5.01
CA HIS A 766 68.58 4.61 -3.78
C HIS A 766 69.42 5.12 -2.60
N TYR A 767 68.80 5.89 -1.70
CA TYR A 767 69.46 6.30 -0.47
C TYR A 767 69.61 5.07 0.43
N ASN A 768 70.75 4.39 0.38
CA ASN A 768 71.10 3.27 1.27
C ASN A 768 71.23 3.68 2.76
N GLN A 769 70.84 4.91 3.11
CA GLN A 769 70.81 5.47 4.45
C GLN A 769 69.40 6.02 4.70
N SER A 770 68.70 5.45 5.68
CA SER A 770 67.42 5.99 6.15
C SER A 770 67.64 7.36 6.78
N ARG A 771 67.12 8.43 6.15
CA ARG A 771 67.07 9.79 6.72
C ARG A 771 65.60 10.20 6.90
N PRO A 772 65.08 10.23 8.13
CA PRO A 772 63.75 10.74 8.41
C PRO A 772 63.69 12.26 8.33
N VAL A 773 62.55 12.78 7.87
CA VAL A 773 62.24 14.21 7.85
C VAL A 773 61.90 14.68 9.27
N LYS A 774 62.48 15.81 9.69
CA LYS A 774 62.30 16.38 11.03
C LYS A 774 61.56 17.72 11.03
N ASP A 775 61.05 18.10 12.19
CA ASP A 775 60.54 19.46 12.42
C ASP A 775 61.62 20.52 12.14
N GLY A 776 61.22 21.61 11.50
CA GLY A 776 62.10 22.72 11.10
C GLY A 776 63.00 22.44 9.89
N GLU A 777 63.08 21.21 9.39
CA GLU A 777 63.82 20.92 8.15
C GLU A 777 63.12 21.50 6.92
N ILE A 778 63.90 21.63 5.84
CA ILE A 778 63.45 22.14 4.55
C ILE A 778 63.29 20.94 3.60
N ILE A 779 62.18 20.90 2.87
CA ILE A 779 61.81 19.88 1.90
C ILE A 779 61.50 20.52 0.54
N ARG A 780 61.58 19.72 -0.53
CA ARG A 780 60.95 20.01 -1.83
C ARG A 780 59.88 18.95 -2.08
N LEU A 781 58.76 19.35 -2.68
CA LEU A 781 57.66 18.44 -3.05
C LEU A 781 57.64 18.30 -4.57
N TYR A 782 58.03 17.11 -5.05
CA TYR A 782 58.05 16.77 -6.47
C TYR A 782 56.76 16.03 -6.86
N HIS A 783 56.01 16.53 -7.82
CA HIS A 783 54.79 15.87 -8.28
C HIS A 783 55.13 14.70 -9.20
N LYS A 784 54.79 13.48 -8.77
CA LYS A 784 55.27 12.23 -9.38
C LYS A 784 54.72 12.00 -10.79
N ALA A 785 53.49 12.44 -11.09
CA ALA A 785 52.84 12.16 -12.38
C ALA A 785 53.21 13.15 -13.50
N THR A 786 53.37 14.45 -13.20
CA THR A 786 53.73 15.47 -14.22
C THR A 786 55.18 15.95 -14.18
N GLY A 787 55.96 15.52 -13.19
CA GLY A 787 57.42 15.71 -13.14
C GLY A 787 57.89 17.12 -12.81
N ARG A 788 57.07 17.91 -12.09
CA ARG A 788 57.31 19.31 -11.73
C ARG A 788 57.37 19.49 -10.20
N TYR A 789 57.98 20.55 -9.71
CA TYR A 789 58.01 20.86 -8.28
C TYR A 789 56.86 21.79 -7.89
N LEU A 790 56.35 21.62 -6.66
CA LEU A 790 55.47 22.59 -6.02
C LEU A 790 56.21 23.93 -5.85
N HIS A 791 55.55 25.02 -6.21
CA HIS A 791 56.15 26.34 -6.35
C HIS A 791 55.18 27.44 -5.92
N VAL A 792 55.70 28.60 -5.49
CA VAL A 792 54.90 29.75 -5.04
C VAL A 792 55.35 31.02 -5.74
N ASN A 793 54.49 31.58 -6.58
CA ASN A 793 54.74 32.83 -7.30
C ASN A 793 54.18 34.03 -6.54
N ASP A 794 54.86 35.18 -6.66
CA ASP A 794 54.40 36.48 -6.12
C ASP A 794 53.34 37.13 -7.03
N VAL A 795 52.34 36.33 -7.43
CA VAL A 795 51.22 36.68 -8.32
C VAL A 795 49.92 36.35 -7.58
N ARG A 796 48.87 37.15 -7.80
CA ARG A 796 47.58 36.96 -7.12
C ARG A 796 46.87 35.68 -7.61
N PRO A 797 46.33 34.83 -6.72
CA PRO A 797 45.48 33.70 -7.09
C PRO A 797 44.26 34.12 -7.92
N PRO A 798 43.75 33.23 -8.81
CA PRO A 798 42.71 33.55 -9.79
C PRO A 798 41.28 33.68 -9.22
N ILE A 799 41.06 33.42 -7.93
CA ILE A 799 39.84 33.82 -7.19
C ILE A 799 40.21 34.71 -6.00
N SER A 800 41.16 34.27 -5.17
CA SER A 800 41.54 34.98 -3.94
C SER A 800 42.49 36.16 -4.21
N GLU A 801 42.04 37.16 -4.97
CA GLU A 801 42.83 38.30 -5.51
C GLU A 801 43.36 39.32 -4.46
N HIS A 802 43.49 38.92 -3.18
CA HIS A 802 44.02 39.74 -2.09
C HIS A 802 45.54 39.97 -2.19
N ASP A 803 46.02 41.13 -1.75
CA ASP A 803 47.45 41.50 -1.84
C ASP A 803 48.38 40.58 -1.03
N TYR A 804 47.88 39.97 0.05
CA TYR A 804 48.62 39.02 0.90
C TYR A 804 48.55 37.55 0.42
N SER A 805 47.87 37.30 -0.70
CA SER A 805 47.62 35.96 -1.25
C SER A 805 48.48 35.72 -2.48
N LYS A 806 49.16 34.57 -2.52
CA LYS A 806 50.18 34.22 -3.53
C LYS A 806 49.83 32.90 -4.23
N GLU A 807 49.92 32.91 -5.56
CA GLU A 807 49.57 31.80 -6.44
C GLU A 807 50.50 30.59 -6.20
N VAL A 808 49.91 29.41 -6.00
CA VAL A 808 50.63 28.15 -5.86
C VAL A 808 50.45 27.34 -7.14
N ASN A 809 51.55 26.89 -7.73
CA ASN A 809 51.55 26.16 -8.99
C ASN A 809 52.63 25.08 -9.03
N CYS A 810 52.62 24.28 -10.10
CA CYS A 810 53.64 23.30 -10.40
C CYS A 810 54.55 23.81 -11.54
N ASN A 811 55.84 23.93 -11.28
CA ASN A 811 56.82 24.54 -12.19
C ASN A 811 58.11 23.71 -12.31
N GLU A 812 58.88 23.99 -13.37
CA GLU A 812 60.17 23.40 -13.73
C GLU A 812 60.18 21.87 -13.97
N THR A 813 61.34 21.39 -14.44
CA THR A 813 61.73 19.97 -14.45
C THR A 813 63.08 19.83 -13.71
N ARG A 814 63.48 18.60 -13.36
CA ARG A 814 64.57 18.24 -12.40
C ARG A 814 65.99 18.81 -12.63
N GLY A 815 66.21 19.70 -13.60
CA GLY A 815 67.53 20.23 -13.94
C GLY A 815 68.08 21.32 -13.00
N LEU A 816 67.23 22.06 -12.30
CA LEU A 816 67.62 23.29 -11.58
C LEU A 816 67.89 23.04 -10.09
N LEU A 817 69.07 23.47 -9.65
CA LEU A 817 69.68 23.04 -8.39
C LEU A 817 69.88 24.20 -7.41
N GLY A 818 69.28 24.09 -6.22
CA GLY A 818 69.57 24.97 -5.09
C GLY A 818 68.72 26.23 -4.97
N ASP A 819 67.75 26.44 -5.88
CA ASP A 819 66.82 27.57 -5.84
C ASP A 819 65.88 27.52 -4.61
N THR A 820 65.69 28.65 -3.92
CA THR A 820 64.88 28.75 -2.70
C THR A 820 63.37 28.93 -2.93
N GLU A 821 62.90 29.23 -4.14
CA GLU A 821 61.46 29.42 -4.43
C GLU A 821 60.65 28.11 -4.32
N TYR A 822 61.32 26.97 -4.52
CA TYR A 822 60.77 25.60 -4.44
C TYR A 822 60.87 24.95 -3.05
N GLU A 823 61.36 25.69 -2.06
CA GLU A 823 61.72 25.15 -0.76
C GLU A 823 60.67 25.48 0.31
N PHE A 824 60.15 24.44 0.96
CA PHE A 824 59.20 24.57 2.06
C PHE A 824 59.85 24.13 3.36
N ARG A 825 59.83 24.99 4.39
CA ARG A 825 60.11 24.59 5.77
C ARG A 825 58.89 23.86 6.32
N LEU A 826 59.10 22.65 6.83
CA LEU A 826 58.06 21.88 7.49
C LEU A 826 58.03 22.24 8.98
N ARG A 827 56.83 22.49 9.52
CA ARG A 827 56.61 22.80 10.94
C ARG A 827 55.55 21.88 11.53
N ILE A 828 55.94 20.99 12.45
CA ILE A 828 55.01 20.09 13.15
C ILE A 828 54.32 20.88 14.27
N LEU A 829 52.98 20.80 14.33
CA LEU A 829 52.17 21.60 15.26
C LEU A 829 51.41 20.74 16.27
N ASN A 830 50.92 19.56 15.87
CA ASN A 830 50.10 18.70 16.72
C ASN A 830 50.14 17.23 16.26
N LYS A 831 49.53 16.32 17.01
CA LYS A 831 49.29 14.92 16.62
C LYS A 831 47.79 14.59 16.50
N LYS A 832 47.39 13.74 15.54
CA LYS A 832 46.02 13.20 15.46
C LYS A 832 45.76 12.27 16.67
N PRO A 833 44.51 12.14 17.17
CA PRO A 833 44.21 11.46 18.43
C PRO A 833 44.55 9.96 18.51
N HIS A 834 44.76 9.29 17.38
CA HIS A 834 45.11 7.86 17.33
C HIS A 834 46.61 7.57 17.50
N SER A 835 47.47 8.59 17.57
CA SER A 835 48.91 8.42 17.82
C SER A 835 49.17 7.95 19.26
N THR A 836 49.20 6.62 19.42
CA THR A 836 49.57 5.89 20.65
C THR A 836 51.03 6.17 21.07
N ASN A 837 51.89 6.49 20.11
CA ASN A 837 53.28 6.82 20.31
C ASN A 837 53.46 8.17 21.03
N ASN A 838 53.73 8.12 22.34
CA ASN A 838 54.20 9.27 23.14
C ASN A 838 55.65 9.71 22.81
N LEU A 839 56.19 9.30 21.66
CA LEU A 839 57.44 9.80 21.11
C LEU A 839 57.32 11.31 20.80
N PRO A 840 58.35 12.13 21.11
CA PRO A 840 58.32 13.57 20.89
C PRO A 840 58.11 13.92 19.41
N MET A 841 57.52 15.09 19.14
CA MET A 841 57.11 15.54 17.80
C MET A 841 58.28 16.05 16.93
N ILE A 842 59.42 15.35 16.98
CA ILE A 842 60.67 15.71 16.29
C ILE A 842 60.72 15.18 14.85
N LYS A 843 60.01 14.08 14.56
CA LYS A 843 59.97 13.43 13.24
C LYS A 843 58.58 13.51 12.62
N LEU A 844 58.54 13.72 11.30
CA LEU A 844 57.34 13.61 10.48
C LEU A 844 56.85 12.16 10.44
N ARG A 845 55.56 11.95 10.72
CA ARG A 845 54.92 10.63 10.75
C ARG A 845 53.60 10.62 9.97
N ALA A 846 53.45 9.63 9.09
CA ALA A 846 52.22 9.38 8.34
C ALA A 846 51.05 9.12 9.30
N THR A 847 49.92 9.76 9.03
CA THR A 847 48.66 9.83 9.81
C THR A 847 48.77 10.35 11.24
N GLU A 848 49.89 10.17 11.93
CA GLU A 848 50.06 10.62 13.32
C GLU A 848 50.29 12.12 13.45
N THR A 849 51.09 12.75 12.59
CA THR A 849 51.50 14.16 12.75
C THR A 849 50.70 15.13 11.87
N ILE A 850 50.38 16.29 12.44
CA ILE A 850 49.78 17.44 11.77
C ILE A 850 50.83 18.54 11.66
N PHE A 851 51.09 19.02 10.44
CA PHE A 851 52.13 19.99 10.13
C PHE A 851 51.62 21.13 9.25
N MET A 852 52.45 22.16 9.13
CA MET A 852 52.28 23.33 8.27
C MET A 852 53.47 23.39 7.32
N LEU A 853 53.24 23.84 6.07
CA LEU A 853 54.28 24.07 5.08
C LEU A 853 54.46 25.58 4.88
N VAL A 854 55.68 26.06 5.09
CA VAL A 854 56.04 27.48 5.02
C VAL A 854 57.00 27.69 3.86
N SER A 855 56.63 28.48 2.85
CA SER A 855 57.53 28.84 1.74
C SER A 855 58.76 29.56 2.28
N ARG A 856 59.96 29.09 1.91
CA ARG A 856 61.24 29.64 2.40
C ARG A 856 61.49 31.04 1.87
N ASP A 857 61.21 31.25 0.58
CA ASP A 857 61.46 32.52 -0.11
C ASP A 857 60.34 33.54 0.15
N LYS A 858 59.10 33.20 -0.24
CA LYS A 858 57.93 34.08 -0.15
C LYS A 858 57.38 34.25 1.28
N LYS A 859 57.94 33.52 2.27
CA LYS A 859 57.63 33.56 3.72
C LYS A 859 56.16 33.33 4.12
N CYS A 860 55.35 32.83 3.20
CA CYS A 860 53.93 32.54 3.40
C CYS A 860 53.68 31.07 3.77
N ASN A 861 52.53 30.79 4.38
CA ASN A 861 52.10 29.44 4.73
C ASN A 861 51.14 28.89 3.66
N LEU A 862 51.30 27.63 3.28
CA LEU A 862 50.43 26.94 2.33
C LEU A 862 49.05 26.69 2.97
N ILE A 863 47.99 27.21 2.35
CA ILE A 863 46.60 27.06 2.82
C ILE A 863 45.65 26.54 1.74
N SER A 864 44.48 26.07 2.17
CA SER A 864 43.31 25.89 1.31
C SER A 864 42.02 26.15 2.09
N HIS A 865 40.93 26.41 1.37
CA HIS A 865 39.67 26.87 1.93
C HIS A 865 38.47 26.44 1.07
N ASP A 866 37.26 26.66 1.57
CA ASP A 866 36.02 26.09 1.04
C ASP A 866 35.65 26.56 -0.38
N SER A 867 36.24 27.66 -0.85
CA SER A 867 36.06 28.17 -2.22
C SER A 867 36.52 27.17 -3.27
N LYS A 868 35.74 27.05 -4.34
CA LYS A 868 35.99 26.16 -5.47
C LYS A 868 36.35 26.97 -6.71
N LEU A 869 37.29 26.45 -7.50
CA LEU A 869 37.60 26.96 -8.82
C LEU A 869 36.36 26.90 -9.73
N PRO A 870 36.25 27.73 -10.79
CA PRO A 870 35.20 27.61 -11.78
C PRO A 870 35.39 26.35 -12.64
N SER A 871 34.58 26.21 -13.69
CA SER A 871 34.63 25.07 -14.63
C SER A 871 35.99 24.81 -15.29
N TRP A 872 36.92 25.77 -15.31
CA TRP A 872 38.28 25.58 -15.84
C TRP A 872 39.23 24.84 -14.88
N GLY A 873 38.87 24.75 -13.60
CA GLY A 873 39.58 24.02 -12.54
C GLY A 873 38.71 22.93 -11.90
N ASP A 874 37.81 22.35 -12.71
CA ASP A 874 36.96 21.18 -12.40
C ASP A 874 36.14 21.27 -11.08
N TYR A 875 35.87 22.48 -10.58
CA TYR A 875 35.24 22.73 -9.27
C TYR A 875 36.00 22.13 -8.06
N GLN A 876 37.32 21.94 -8.22
CA GLN A 876 38.25 21.59 -7.14
C GLN A 876 38.51 22.81 -6.23
N ASN A 877 39.01 22.62 -5.00
CA ASN A 877 39.26 23.75 -4.09
C ASN A 877 40.57 24.47 -4.42
N GLU A 878 40.60 25.80 -4.22
CA GLU A 878 41.79 26.63 -4.43
C GLU A 878 42.87 26.36 -3.36
N VAL A 879 44.13 26.23 -3.80
CA VAL A 879 45.31 26.15 -2.94
C VAL A 879 46.13 27.41 -3.20
N LEU A 880 46.53 28.11 -2.13
CA LEU A 880 47.29 29.35 -2.22
C LEU A 880 48.24 29.49 -1.01
N CYS A 881 49.12 30.49 -1.05
CA CYS A 881 50.07 30.77 0.03
C CYS A 881 49.76 32.15 0.62
N VAL A 882 49.63 32.25 1.95
CA VAL A 882 49.26 33.49 2.66
C VAL A 882 50.24 33.79 3.78
N GLU A 883 50.65 35.06 3.90
CA GLU A 883 51.63 35.51 4.91
C GLU A 883 51.09 35.34 6.35
N GLU A 884 49.88 35.84 6.63
CA GLU A 884 49.19 35.65 7.92
C GLU A 884 48.03 34.63 7.82
N SER A 885 48.37 33.35 7.71
CA SER A 885 47.36 32.28 7.58
C SER A 885 46.56 32.01 8.86
N THR A 886 45.24 31.88 8.75
CA THR A 886 44.42 31.28 9.81
C THR A 886 44.84 29.82 10.06
N ILE A 887 45.23 29.49 11.31
CA ILE A 887 45.74 28.17 11.69
C ILE A 887 44.94 26.99 11.08
N PRO A 888 43.60 26.84 11.26
CA PRO A 888 42.89 25.64 10.81
C PRO A 888 42.95 25.38 9.29
N ASN A 889 43.16 26.41 8.47
CA ASN A 889 43.26 26.31 7.00
C ASN A 889 44.69 26.08 6.50
N SER A 890 45.66 25.99 7.41
CA SER A 890 47.10 25.77 7.14
C SER A 890 47.62 24.42 7.63
N LEU A 891 46.72 23.56 8.13
CA LEU A 891 47.05 22.28 8.74
C LEU A 891 46.97 21.15 7.71
N TRP A 892 48.06 20.43 7.54
CA TRP A 892 48.21 19.30 6.62
C TRP A 892 48.65 18.06 7.38
N TYR A 893 48.37 16.89 6.82
CA TYR A 893 48.91 15.62 7.29
C TYR A 893 49.17 14.68 6.10
N ILE A 894 50.06 13.71 6.26
CA ILE A 894 50.31 12.66 5.26
C ILE A 894 49.34 11.50 5.52
N GLU A 895 48.60 11.04 4.51
CA GLU A 895 47.73 9.86 4.64
C GLU A 895 48.50 8.59 4.30
N SER A 896 48.96 8.44 3.05
CA SER A 896 49.77 7.31 2.61
C SER A 896 51.24 7.69 2.45
N ASN A 897 52.11 6.69 2.64
CA ASN A 897 53.57 6.79 2.57
C ASN A 897 54.10 5.48 1.96
N SER A 898 55.08 5.56 1.07
CA SER A 898 55.74 4.40 0.47
C SER A 898 57.22 4.70 0.23
N HIS A 899 58.09 3.80 0.69
CA HIS A 899 59.53 3.89 0.52
C HIS A 899 60.16 2.48 0.50
N PRO A 900 61.01 2.12 -0.48
CA PRO A 900 61.68 0.80 -0.59
C PRO A 900 62.66 0.40 0.54
N LEU A 901 62.59 1.06 1.70
CA LEU A 901 63.35 0.74 2.92
C LEU A 901 62.44 0.42 4.11
N LEU A 902 61.12 0.60 3.95
CA LEU A 902 60.13 0.58 5.03
C LEU A 902 59.02 -0.46 4.81
N ASP A 903 59.20 -1.40 3.89
CA ASP A 903 58.23 -2.47 3.60
C ASP A 903 58.18 -3.56 4.70
N GLY A 904 58.52 -3.21 5.94
CA GLY A 904 58.58 -4.10 7.10
C GLY A 904 57.40 -3.91 8.06
N PRO A 905 56.74 -5.00 8.53
CA PRO A 905 55.49 -4.92 9.30
C PRO A 905 55.60 -4.17 10.63
N LYS A 906 56.80 -4.14 11.24
CA LYS A 906 57.06 -3.39 12.48
C LYS A 906 57.03 -1.86 12.32
N THR A 907 56.93 -1.35 11.10
CA THR A 907 56.96 0.10 10.80
C THR A 907 55.63 0.67 10.33
N GLN A 908 54.57 -0.15 10.25
CA GLN A 908 53.25 0.22 9.73
C GLN A 908 52.39 0.99 10.75
N VAL A 909 51.50 1.85 10.24
CA VAL A 909 50.52 2.61 11.05
C VAL A 909 49.51 1.66 11.70
N ASP A 910 49.35 1.78 13.02
CA ASP A 910 48.24 1.20 13.79
C ASP A 910 47.21 2.27 14.16
N PHE A 911 45.93 1.91 14.08
CA PHE A 911 44.78 2.76 14.44
C PHE A 911 43.98 2.21 15.63
N GLY A 912 44.33 1.03 16.13
CA GLY A 912 43.59 0.27 17.13
C GLY A 912 42.24 -0.25 16.63
N SER A 913 41.49 -0.91 17.52
CA SER A 913 40.12 -1.34 17.22
C SER A 913 39.15 -0.16 17.20
N VAL A 914 38.39 -0.01 16.11
CA VAL A 914 37.46 1.10 15.90
C VAL A 914 36.04 0.66 16.26
N SER A 915 35.47 1.25 17.31
CA SER A 915 34.10 0.93 17.75
C SER A 915 33.05 1.33 16.72
N LEU A 916 31.91 0.62 16.70
CA LEU A 916 30.80 0.91 15.77
C LEU A 916 30.35 2.38 15.83
N LEU A 917 30.19 2.93 17.04
CA LEU A 917 29.79 4.34 17.22
C LEU A 917 30.83 5.31 16.64
N THR A 918 32.12 4.98 16.74
CA THR A 918 33.19 5.76 16.08
C THR A 918 33.08 5.67 14.55
N LYS A 919 32.87 4.47 13.99
CA LYS A 919 32.67 4.29 12.54
C LYS A 919 31.49 5.12 12.03
N ILE A 920 30.36 5.06 12.75
CA ILE A 920 29.15 5.83 12.42
C ILE A 920 29.46 7.33 12.48
N TRP A 921 30.10 7.82 13.55
CA TRP A 921 30.42 9.24 13.73
C TRP A 921 31.36 9.80 12.65
N ASP A 922 32.50 9.14 12.38
CA ASP A 922 33.45 9.55 11.35
C ASP A 922 32.78 9.59 9.95
N LEU A 923 31.92 8.62 9.65
CA LEU A 923 31.15 8.61 8.39
C LEU A 923 30.11 9.74 8.34
N HIS A 924 29.42 10.04 9.44
CA HIS A 924 28.46 11.16 9.49
C HIS A 924 29.14 12.50 9.28
N GLN A 925 30.35 12.70 9.82
CA GLN A 925 31.14 13.90 9.53
C GLN A 925 31.44 14.01 8.02
N ALA A 926 31.83 12.91 7.36
CA ALA A 926 32.01 12.89 5.91
C ALA A 926 30.70 13.19 5.16
N MET A 927 29.56 12.60 5.56
CA MET A 927 28.25 12.88 4.98
C MET A 927 27.84 14.35 5.11
N PHE A 928 28.09 14.99 6.26
CA PHE A 928 27.80 16.41 6.45
C PHE A 928 28.72 17.32 5.63
N ARG A 929 30.03 17.02 5.57
CA ARG A 929 30.97 17.74 4.66
C ARG A 929 30.49 17.66 3.21
N VAL A 930 30.23 16.46 2.69
CA VAL A 930 29.77 16.25 1.30
C VAL A 930 28.42 16.91 1.03
N ASN A 931 27.49 16.90 1.99
CA ASN A 931 26.18 17.56 1.83
C ASN A 931 26.26 19.09 1.80
N ALA A 932 27.23 19.69 2.49
CA ALA A 932 27.55 21.11 2.38
C ALA A 932 28.22 21.45 1.03
N ASP A 933 29.07 20.55 0.52
CA ASP A 933 29.87 20.71 -0.71
C ASP A 933 29.03 20.75 -2.02
N PHE A 934 27.73 20.39 -1.98
CA PHE A 934 26.80 20.37 -3.13
C PHE A 934 26.28 21.77 -3.55
N THR A 935 27.20 22.71 -3.78
CA THR A 935 26.94 24.09 -4.23
C THR A 935 27.03 24.30 -5.75
N THR A 936 27.57 23.34 -6.51
CA THR A 936 27.75 23.42 -7.97
C THR A 936 26.42 23.59 -8.73
N PRO A 937 26.19 24.66 -9.50
CA PRO A 937 24.88 25.03 -10.03
C PRO A 937 24.39 24.07 -11.12
N HIS A 938 23.21 23.47 -10.94
CA HIS A 938 22.63 22.50 -11.88
C HIS A 938 21.41 23.05 -12.65
N LYS A 939 21.30 22.72 -13.96
CA LYS A 939 20.25 23.21 -14.89
C LYS A 939 18.82 23.04 -14.35
N TYR A 940 18.55 21.93 -13.66
CA TYR A 940 17.23 21.59 -13.12
C TYR A 940 17.09 21.81 -11.60
N SER A 941 18.01 22.56 -10.97
CA SER A 941 17.82 23.01 -9.59
C SER A 941 16.60 23.95 -9.47
N SER A 942 15.96 23.98 -8.31
CA SER A 942 14.85 24.88 -8.01
C SER A 942 14.79 25.26 -6.52
N ARG A 943 14.37 26.49 -6.24
CA ARG A 943 14.27 27.07 -4.89
C ARG A 943 12.86 26.87 -4.27
N PRO A 944 12.72 26.92 -2.93
CA PRO A 944 11.49 26.52 -2.24
C PRO A 944 10.23 27.29 -2.65
N GLU A 945 10.35 28.57 -3.02
CA GLU A 945 9.25 29.45 -3.44
C GLU A 945 8.55 28.92 -4.70
N ALA A 946 9.29 28.22 -5.57
CA ALA A 946 8.80 27.71 -6.84
C ALA A 946 8.00 26.41 -6.70
N TRP A 947 8.09 25.70 -5.56
CA TRP A 947 7.53 24.36 -5.42
C TRP A 947 5.99 24.32 -5.30
N PRO A 948 5.33 25.12 -4.43
CA PRO A 948 3.86 25.04 -4.27
C PRO A 948 3.06 25.46 -5.52
N PHE A 949 3.69 26.25 -6.40
CA PHE A 949 3.10 26.73 -7.65
C PHE A 949 3.61 25.97 -8.88
N VAL A 950 4.39 24.90 -8.70
CA VAL A 950 4.93 24.03 -9.75
C VAL A 950 5.71 24.78 -10.86
N LEU A 951 6.37 25.92 -10.55
CA LEU A 951 6.90 26.82 -11.60
C LEU A 951 8.04 26.23 -12.45
N ARG A 952 8.69 25.16 -11.97
CA ARG A 952 9.84 24.50 -12.63
C ARG A 952 9.88 23.01 -12.28
N GLY A 953 9.83 22.17 -13.30
CA GLY A 953 10.01 20.71 -13.18
C GLY A 953 11.47 20.28 -13.37
N VAL A 954 11.70 18.96 -13.35
CA VAL A 954 13.04 18.34 -13.48
C VAL A 954 13.00 17.24 -14.54
N ALA A 955 13.84 17.32 -15.57
CA ALA A 955 13.99 16.20 -16.51
C ALA A 955 14.75 15.06 -15.83
N TYR A 956 14.21 13.84 -15.91
CA TYR A 956 14.82 12.61 -15.38
C TYR A 956 15.37 11.72 -16.50
N PHE A 957 14.72 11.70 -17.66
CA PHE A 957 15.20 10.99 -18.85
C PHE A 957 14.78 11.77 -20.11
N GLN A 958 15.61 11.71 -21.15
CA GLN A 958 15.33 12.26 -22.47
C GLN A 958 16.10 11.42 -23.50
N SER A 959 15.40 10.87 -24.50
CA SER A 959 16.05 10.15 -25.59
C SER A 959 16.74 11.14 -26.54
N LEU A 960 18.08 11.13 -26.55
CA LEU A 960 18.94 11.75 -27.56
C LEU A 960 18.66 11.24 -28.99
N PRO A 961 18.11 11.99 -29.98
CA PRO A 961 17.96 11.47 -31.36
C PRO A 961 19.28 11.01 -32.00
N GLN A 962 20.41 11.53 -31.52
CA GLN A 962 21.77 11.16 -31.93
C GLN A 962 22.25 9.79 -31.39
N TYR A 963 21.49 9.17 -30.47
CA TYR A 963 21.86 7.94 -29.76
C TYR A 963 20.80 6.83 -29.81
N THR A 964 19.55 7.14 -30.18
CA THR A 964 18.51 6.14 -30.42
C THR A 964 18.74 5.40 -31.74
N SER A 965 18.51 4.09 -31.75
CA SER A 965 18.33 3.34 -33.00
C SER A 965 17.15 3.89 -33.82
N LEU A 966 17.18 3.71 -35.14
CA LEU A 966 16.01 3.93 -36.03
C LEU A 966 14.78 3.06 -35.68
N THR A 967 14.91 2.18 -34.68
CA THR A 967 13.87 1.30 -34.15
C THR A 967 13.44 1.64 -32.71
N GLU A 968 13.99 2.70 -32.10
CA GLU A 968 13.70 3.07 -30.71
C GLU A 968 12.84 4.33 -30.65
N HIS A 969 11.67 4.20 -30.02
CA HIS A 969 10.68 5.28 -29.88
C HIS A 969 11.21 6.37 -28.96
N THR A 970 11.15 7.63 -29.40
CA THR A 970 11.62 8.75 -28.60
C THR A 970 10.68 9.05 -27.44
N SER A 971 11.26 9.38 -26.27
CA SER A 971 10.52 9.57 -25.03
C SER A 971 11.27 10.48 -24.05
N GLN A 972 10.51 11.17 -23.21
CA GLN A 972 11.01 12.01 -22.12
C GLN A 972 10.29 11.63 -20.82
N ILE A 973 11.02 11.55 -19.70
CA ILE A 973 10.43 11.44 -18.35
C ILE A 973 10.73 12.75 -17.62
N TYR A 974 9.69 13.42 -17.14
CA TYR A 974 9.78 14.75 -16.55
C TYR A 974 9.01 14.79 -15.22
N PHE A 975 9.72 15.10 -14.14
CA PHE A 975 9.11 15.30 -12.83
C PHE A 975 8.34 16.62 -12.81
N LEU A 976 7.02 16.50 -12.66
CA LEU A 976 6.07 17.60 -12.58
C LEU A 976 4.96 17.26 -11.57
N GLY A 977 4.55 18.25 -10.78
CA GLY A 977 3.44 18.10 -9.83
C GLY A 977 2.08 18.23 -10.52
N ASN A 978 1.05 17.57 -9.98
CA ASN A 978 -0.32 17.81 -10.42
C ASN A 978 -0.71 19.25 -10.02
N VAL A 979 -0.89 20.12 -11.01
CA VAL A 979 -1.08 21.56 -10.80
C VAL A 979 -2.31 21.85 -9.93
N THR A 980 -3.39 21.07 -10.14
CA THR A 980 -4.63 21.14 -9.35
C THR A 980 -4.33 20.82 -7.88
N THR A 981 -3.67 19.70 -7.60
CA THR A 981 -3.35 19.25 -6.23
C THR A 981 -2.41 20.21 -5.50
N TYR A 982 -1.33 20.64 -6.16
CA TYR A 982 -0.32 21.54 -5.57
C TYR A 982 -0.92 22.89 -5.20
N ILE A 983 -1.56 23.58 -6.14
CA ILE A 983 -2.06 24.94 -5.93
C ILE A 983 -3.23 24.93 -4.92
N LEU A 984 -4.17 23.99 -5.04
CA LEU A 984 -5.33 23.95 -4.13
C LEU A 984 -4.96 23.51 -2.71
N SER A 985 -4.02 22.57 -2.54
CA SER A 985 -3.54 22.21 -1.20
C SER A 985 -2.80 23.36 -0.53
N PHE A 986 -1.98 24.13 -1.29
CA PHE A 986 -1.34 25.35 -0.77
C PHE A 986 -2.36 26.45 -0.41
N ILE A 987 -3.35 26.72 -1.26
CA ILE A 987 -4.43 27.67 -0.96
C ILE A 987 -5.19 27.26 0.31
N VAL A 988 -5.48 25.96 0.49
CA VAL A 988 -6.14 25.47 1.71
C VAL A 988 -5.24 25.62 2.93
N ILE A 989 -3.93 25.33 2.85
CA ILE A 989 -2.99 25.62 3.95
C ILE A 989 -3.07 27.10 4.38
N VAL A 990 -3.05 28.05 3.45
CA VAL A 990 -3.17 29.50 3.75
C VAL A 990 -4.53 29.84 4.38
N VAL A 991 -5.63 29.35 3.80
CA VAL A 991 -7.00 29.58 4.33
C VAL A 991 -7.19 28.97 5.72
N VAL A 992 -6.57 27.82 5.99
CA VAL A 992 -6.69 27.12 7.28
C VAL A 992 -5.78 27.74 8.33
N ILE A 993 -4.59 28.25 7.98
CA ILE A 993 -3.78 29.11 8.86
C ILE A 993 -4.56 30.36 9.26
N ALA A 994 -5.20 31.05 8.32
CA ALA A 994 -6.04 32.23 8.62
C ALA A 994 -7.23 31.87 9.52
N LYS A 995 -7.89 30.73 9.28
CA LYS A 995 -8.98 30.22 10.15
C LYS A 995 -8.50 29.80 11.54
N LEU A 996 -7.30 29.24 11.68
CA LEU A 996 -6.68 28.91 12.97
C LEU A 996 -6.32 30.19 13.76
N ALA A 997 -5.75 31.20 13.09
CA ALA A 997 -5.48 32.50 13.71
C ALA A 997 -6.76 33.17 14.21
N PHE A 998 -7.82 33.22 13.39
CA PHE A 998 -9.12 33.77 13.80
C PHE A 998 -9.79 32.93 14.91
N TYR A 999 -9.65 31.61 14.89
CA TYR A 999 -10.13 30.73 15.95
C TYR A 999 -9.39 30.99 17.28
N GLY A 1000 -8.07 31.18 17.23
CA GLY A 1000 -7.27 31.61 18.38
C GLY A 1000 -7.73 32.96 18.94
N LEU A 1001 -7.81 33.99 18.10
CA LEU A 1001 -8.29 35.33 18.48
C LEU A 1001 -9.70 35.31 19.07
N ARG A 1002 -10.62 34.50 18.51
CA ARG A 1002 -11.97 34.29 19.05
C ARG A 1002 -11.94 33.65 20.45
N ASN A 1003 -11.07 32.67 20.67
CA ASN A 1003 -10.96 31.96 21.94
C ASN A 1003 -10.13 32.72 23.00
N LEU A 1004 -9.40 33.77 22.62
CA LEU A 1004 -8.75 34.72 23.53
C LEU A 1004 -9.73 35.74 24.14
N ASN A 1005 -11.00 35.75 23.74
CA ASN A 1005 -12.03 36.60 24.34
C ASN A 1005 -12.50 36.02 25.69
N PRO A 1006 -12.18 36.63 26.85
CA PRO A 1006 -12.55 36.09 28.16
C PRO A 1006 -14.05 36.21 28.46
N TYR A 1007 -14.80 36.99 27.69
CA TYR A 1007 -16.21 37.31 27.96
C TYR A 1007 -17.20 36.33 27.31
N VAL A 1008 -16.75 35.40 26.45
CA VAL A 1008 -17.64 34.46 25.73
C VAL A 1008 -17.05 33.05 25.64
N ALA A 1009 -17.67 32.10 26.35
CA ALA A 1009 -17.30 30.69 26.27
C ALA A 1009 -17.85 30.03 24.99
N TYR A 1010 -16.97 29.77 24.01
CA TYR A 1010 -17.36 29.17 22.73
C TYR A 1010 -17.28 27.64 22.72
N LEU A 1011 -18.36 26.98 23.13
CA LEU A 1011 -18.57 25.53 22.94
C LEU A 1011 -18.87 25.21 21.46
N ASP A 1012 -17.82 25.17 20.62
CA ASP A 1012 -17.94 24.75 19.22
C ASP A 1012 -18.26 23.24 19.11
N PRO A 1013 -19.06 22.79 18.13
CA PRO A 1013 -19.41 21.36 17.97
C PRO A 1013 -18.21 20.44 17.73
N GLU A 1014 -18.32 19.18 18.19
CA GLU A 1014 -17.26 18.17 18.12
C GLU A 1014 -16.56 18.03 16.74
N PRO A 1015 -17.26 18.03 15.57
CA PRO A 1015 -16.58 17.96 14.27
C PRO A 1015 -15.70 19.18 13.97
N LYS A 1016 -16.06 20.36 14.49
CA LYS A 1016 -15.31 21.61 14.32
C LYS A 1016 -14.07 21.64 15.22
N GLN A 1017 -14.17 21.10 16.43
CA GLN A 1017 -13.01 20.89 17.31
C GLN A 1017 -12.01 19.90 16.70
N LYS A 1018 -12.50 18.74 16.21
CA LYS A 1018 -11.71 17.74 15.49
C LYS A 1018 -10.97 18.35 14.31
N PHE A 1019 -11.68 19.12 13.46
CA PHE A 1019 -11.08 19.82 12.33
C PHE A 1019 -9.88 20.69 12.74
N TYR A 1020 -10.02 21.58 13.73
CA TYR A 1020 -8.93 22.48 14.12
C TYR A 1020 -7.73 21.75 14.72
N ALA A 1021 -7.95 20.73 15.55
CA ALA A 1021 -6.88 19.91 16.12
C ALA A 1021 -6.10 19.14 15.04
N ASN A 1022 -6.82 18.55 14.08
CA ASN A 1022 -6.23 17.81 12.96
C ASN A 1022 -5.50 18.75 11.98
N ALA A 1023 -6.10 19.90 11.69
CA ALA A 1023 -5.54 20.93 10.81
C ALA A 1023 -4.20 21.47 11.33
N LEU A 1024 -4.11 21.80 12.63
CA LEU A 1024 -2.87 22.26 13.27
C LEU A 1024 -1.76 21.20 13.14
N LEU A 1025 -2.10 19.93 13.38
CA LEU A 1025 -1.18 18.80 13.29
C LEU A 1025 -0.65 18.58 11.86
N TYR A 1026 -1.47 18.74 10.82
CA TYR A 1026 -1.01 18.64 9.43
C TYR A 1026 -0.26 19.90 8.95
N ILE A 1027 -0.66 21.11 9.37
CA ILE A 1027 0.05 22.36 9.03
C ILE A 1027 1.45 22.38 9.64
N ALA A 1028 1.59 21.98 10.90
CA ALA A 1028 2.91 21.85 11.54
C ALA A 1028 3.78 20.78 10.84
N GLY A 1029 3.17 19.68 10.39
CA GLY A 1029 3.84 18.68 9.54
C GLY A 1029 4.37 19.28 8.24
N TRP A 1030 3.51 19.98 7.48
CA TRP A 1030 3.89 20.70 6.25
C TRP A 1030 5.01 21.71 6.51
N ALA A 1031 4.87 22.56 7.54
CA ALA A 1031 5.84 23.59 7.88
C ALA A 1031 7.22 23.00 8.23
N LEU A 1032 7.28 21.97 9.08
CA LEU A 1032 8.53 21.30 9.45
C LEU A 1032 9.24 20.63 8.26
N HIS A 1033 8.50 20.25 7.21
CA HIS A 1033 9.06 19.63 6.00
C HIS A 1033 9.30 20.62 4.85
N TYR A 1034 8.95 21.90 5.01
CA TYR A 1034 9.10 22.93 3.97
C TYR A 1034 9.99 24.10 4.41
N TRP A 1035 9.74 24.66 5.59
CA TRP A 1035 10.43 25.83 6.13
C TRP A 1035 11.95 25.69 6.26
N PRO A 1036 12.54 24.54 6.65
CA PRO A 1036 13.99 24.41 6.75
C PRO A 1036 14.73 24.62 5.42
N TYR A 1037 14.08 24.37 4.27
CA TYR A 1037 14.73 24.48 2.96
C TYR A 1037 15.07 25.91 2.54
N PHE A 1038 14.43 26.93 3.13
CA PHE A 1038 14.75 28.33 2.87
C PHE A 1038 16.14 28.73 3.41
N PHE A 1039 16.63 28.03 4.44
CA PHE A 1039 17.92 28.31 5.09
C PHE A 1039 19.06 27.42 4.60
N LEU A 1040 18.82 26.54 3.62
CA LEU A 1040 19.82 25.60 3.11
C LEU A 1040 20.54 26.15 1.87
N HIS A 1041 21.78 26.61 2.07
CA HIS A 1041 22.66 27.19 1.05
C HIS A 1041 23.31 26.16 0.09
N ARG A 1042 22.59 25.08 -0.26
CA ARG A 1042 23.01 24.05 -1.24
C ARG A 1042 22.06 24.01 -2.44
N ASN A 1043 22.36 23.19 -3.45
CA ASN A 1043 21.40 22.90 -4.53
C ASN A 1043 20.18 22.14 -4.00
N LEU A 1044 19.00 22.60 -4.40
CA LEU A 1044 17.72 21.98 -4.07
C LEU A 1044 16.92 21.69 -5.34
N TYR A 1045 15.89 20.84 -5.20
CA TYR A 1045 15.11 20.27 -6.29
C TYR A 1045 13.67 20.05 -5.85
N ALA A 1046 12.70 20.18 -6.75
CA ALA A 1046 11.27 20.14 -6.44
C ALA A 1046 10.80 18.87 -5.70
N HIS A 1047 11.48 17.72 -5.87
CA HIS A 1047 11.17 16.50 -5.12
C HIS A 1047 11.33 16.64 -3.59
N HIS A 1048 12.12 17.61 -3.10
CA HIS A 1048 12.24 17.90 -1.67
C HIS A 1048 10.93 18.38 -1.03
N TYR A 1049 9.96 18.84 -1.83
CA TYR A 1049 8.64 19.25 -1.36
C TYR A 1049 7.69 18.08 -1.07
N LEU A 1050 7.93 16.88 -1.62
CA LEU A 1050 6.97 15.77 -1.55
C LEU A 1050 6.55 15.36 -0.12
N PRO A 1051 7.47 15.32 0.88
CA PRO A 1051 7.07 15.09 2.28
C PRO A 1051 6.12 16.16 2.83
N ALA A 1052 6.28 17.42 2.42
CA ALA A 1052 5.38 18.51 2.81
C ALA A 1052 4.05 18.44 2.04
N LEU A 1053 4.09 18.16 0.73
CA LEU A 1053 2.91 17.96 -0.12
C LEU A 1053 1.98 16.89 0.48
N TYR A 1054 2.52 15.77 0.97
CA TYR A 1054 1.72 14.72 1.61
C TYR A 1054 0.92 15.27 2.81
N PHE A 1055 1.53 16.07 3.67
CA PHE A 1055 0.82 16.77 4.76
C PHE A 1055 -0.21 17.80 4.24
N ALA A 1056 0.07 18.49 3.14
CA ALA A 1056 -0.88 19.43 2.53
C ALA A 1056 -2.12 18.71 1.93
N ILE A 1057 -1.94 17.54 1.32
CA ILE A 1057 -3.05 16.71 0.82
C ILE A 1057 -3.90 16.16 1.98
N LEU A 1058 -3.28 15.74 3.09
CA LEU A 1058 -4.01 15.36 4.32
C LEU A 1058 -4.83 16.53 4.90
N ASN A 1059 -4.27 17.74 4.91
CA ASN A 1059 -4.99 18.94 5.35
C ASN A 1059 -6.16 19.29 4.41
N LEU A 1060 -5.97 19.16 3.08
CA LEU A 1060 -7.02 19.33 2.08
C LEU A 1060 -8.18 18.34 2.28
N GLY A 1061 -7.88 17.07 2.61
CA GLY A 1061 -8.86 16.06 2.99
C GLY A 1061 -9.69 16.43 4.22
N GLU A 1062 -9.00 16.84 5.29
CA GLU A 1062 -9.62 17.29 6.55
C GLU A 1062 -10.48 18.56 6.34
N TYR A 1063 -10.01 19.49 5.52
CA TYR A 1063 -10.74 20.70 5.15
C TYR A 1063 -11.99 20.42 4.33
N MET A 1064 -11.95 19.45 3.42
CA MET A 1064 -13.16 18.97 2.76
C MET A 1064 -14.10 18.35 3.78
N ASN A 1065 -13.63 17.50 4.71
CA ASN A 1065 -14.51 16.86 5.69
C ASN A 1065 -15.29 17.87 6.55
N TYR A 1066 -14.67 19.00 6.89
CA TYR A 1066 -15.27 20.13 7.60
C TYR A 1066 -16.36 20.90 6.81
N GLN A 1067 -16.45 20.76 5.48
CA GLN A 1067 -17.47 21.46 4.68
C GLN A 1067 -18.87 20.85 4.82
N HIS A 1068 -19.89 21.72 4.72
CA HIS A 1068 -21.29 21.29 4.74
C HIS A 1068 -21.63 20.35 3.57
N LYS A 1069 -22.41 19.29 3.83
CA LYS A 1069 -22.53 18.08 2.97
C LYS A 1069 -22.68 18.34 1.46
N PHE A 1070 -23.52 19.31 1.06
CA PHE A 1070 -23.71 19.67 -0.36
C PHE A 1070 -22.45 20.30 -0.98
N VAL A 1071 -21.96 21.39 -0.37
CA VAL A 1071 -20.73 22.09 -0.78
C VAL A 1071 -19.55 21.11 -0.84
N ARG A 1072 -19.46 20.24 0.16
CA ARG A 1072 -18.41 19.21 0.26
C ARG A 1072 -18.37 18.29 -0.96
N VAL A 1073 -19.50 17.70 -1.33
CA VAL A 1073 -19.55 16.76 -2.47
C VAL A 1073 -19.23 17.49 -3.78
N SER A 1074 -19.76 18.69 -3.99
CA SER A 1074 -19.46 19.49 -5.19
C SER A 1074 -17.97 19.84 -5.29
N LEU A 1075 -17.35 20.29 -4.19
CA LEU A 1075 -15.91 20.60 -4.17
C LEU A 1075 -15.05 19.35 -4.36
N MET A 1076 -15.35 18.24 -3.69
CA MET A 1076 -14.62 16.99 -3.85
C MET A 1076 -14.65 16.47 -5.29
N VAL A 1077 -15.82 16.54 -5.95
CA VAL A 1077 -15.94 16.14 -7.36
C VAL A 1077 -15.14 17.08 -8.27
N ALA A 1078 -15.25 18.39 -8.09
CA ALA A 1078 -14.53 19.37 -8.92
C ALA A 1078 -13.00 19.29 -8.78
N VAL A 1079 -12.50 19.11 -7.54
CA VAL A 1079 -11.06 18.99 -7.28
C VAL A 1079 -10.52 17.65 -7.79
N LEU A 1080 -11.28 16.56 -7.61
CA LEU A 1080 -10.87 15.24 -8.10
C LEU A 1080 -10.90 15.15 -9.63
N SER A 1081 -11.90 15.74 -10.31
CA SER A 1081 -11.91 15.77 -11.78
C SER A 1081 -10.79 16.64 -12.34
N GLY A 1082 -10.49 17.78 -11.73
CA GLY A 1082 -9.33 18.61 -12.10
C GLY A 1082 -7.98 17.92 -11.84
N ALA A 1083 -7.89 17.04 -10.82
CA ALA A 1083 -6.70 16.23 -10.58
C ALA A 1083 -6.57 15.09 -11.60
N ILE A 1084 -7.65 14.35 -11.88
CA ILE A 1084 -7.66 13.27 -12.90
C ILE A 1084 -7.33 13.83 -14.29
N TYR A 1085 -7.93 14.94 -14.69
CA TYR A 1085 -7.63 15.59 -15.96
C TYR A 1085 -6.15 15.98 -16.08
N CYS A 1086 -5.59 16.60 -15.03
CA CYS A 1086 -4.17 16.93 -14.97
C CYS A 1086 -3.25 15.68 -14.85
N PHE A 1087 -3.78 14.50 -14.50
CA PHE A 1087 -3.03 13.25 -14.55
C PHE A 1087 -3.01 12.69 -15.97
N GLU A 1088 -4.18 12.59 -16.61
CA GLU A 1088 -4.35 12.04 -17.96
C GLU A 1088 -3.52 12.77 -19.02
N GLU A 1089 -3.55 14.10 -19.06
CA GLU A 1089 -2.79 14.90 -20.05
C GLU A 1089 -1.26 14.78 -19.89
N TYR A 1090 -0.76 14.42 -18.70
CA TYR A 1090 0.68 14.26 -18.44
C TYR A 1090 1.14 12.81 -18.27
N VAL A 1091 0.28 11.82 -18.58
CA VAL A 1091 0.67 10.40 -18.71
C VAL A 1091 1.95 10.21 -19.53
N PRO A 1092 2.18 10.88 -20.68
CA PRO A 1092 3.42 10.73 -21.44
C PRO A 1092 4.69 11.07 -20.66
N LEU A 1093 4.65 12.10 -19.82
CA LEU A 1093 5.81 12.53 -19.01
C LEU A 1093 6.04 11.65 -17.77
N ILE A 1094 4.98 11.05 -17.23
CA ILE A 1094 5.03 10.16 -16.06
C ILE A 1094 5.55 8.79 -16.48
N TYR A 1095 5.02 8.24 -17.57
CA TYR A 1095 5.27 6.86 -17.99
C TYR A 1095 6.32 6.74 -19.10
N GLY A 1096 6.68 7.82 -19.78
CA GLY A 1096 7.60 7.82 -20.93
C GLY A 1096 6.96 7.26 -22.21
N THR A 1097 5.66 7.47 -22.42
CA THR A 1097 4.98 7.05 -23.66
C THR A 1097 5.19 8.08 -24.78
N GLU A 1098 4.81 7.70 -25.99
CA GLU A 1098 4.76 8.60 -27.14
C GLU A 1098 3.87 9.83 -26.86
N TRP A 1099 4.22 10.93 -27.50
CA TRP A 1099 3.46 12.18 -27.54
C TRP A 1099 3.74 12.87 -28.88
N THR A 1100 3.12 14.02 -29.15
CA THR A 1100 3.41 14.81 -30.36
C THR A 1100 4.02 16.16 -30.00
N VAL A 1101 4.89 16.71 -30.85
CA VAL A 1101 5.48 18.06 -30.65
C VAL A 1101 4.39 19.10 -30.38
N ALA A 1102 3.32 19.11 -31.19
CA ALA A 1102 2.22 20.04 -31.05
C ALA A 1102 1.49 19.90 -29.70
N ALA A 1103 1.19 18.68 -29.26
CA ALA A 1103 0.54 18.45 -27.97
C ALA A 1103 1.46 18.86 -26.80
N CYS A 1104 2.76 18.50 -26.84
CA CYS A 1104 3.73 18.89 -25.82
C CYS A 1104 3.87 20.42 -25.70
N VAL A 1105 3.92 21.14 -26.83
CA VAL A 1105 4.00 22.61 -26.85
C VAL A 1105 2.73 23.26 -26.27
N VAL A 1106 1.54 22.75 -26.61
CA VAL A 1106 0.27 23.23 -26.02
C VAL A 1106 0.19 22.96 -24.51
N HIS A 1107 0.70 21.81 -24.05
CA HIS A 1107 0.72 21.44 -22.64
C HIS A 1107 1.89 22.06 -21.84
N LYS A 1108 2.65 22.98 -22.43
CA LYS A 1108 3.64 23.78 -21.70
C LYS A 1108 2.99 25.00 -21.05
N TRP A 1109 2.11 24.78 -20.07
CA TRP A 1109 1.29 25.84 -19.45
C TRP A 1109 2.10 26.95 -18.75
N PHE A 1110 3.32 26.66 -18.28
CA PHE A 1110 4.20 27.65 -17.64
C PHE A 1110 5.54 27.77 -18.38
N PRO A 1111 6.10 28.99 -18.55
CA PRO A 1111 7.34 29.20 -19.30
C PRO A 1111 8.57 28.53 -18.65
N GLY A 1112 8.57 28.40 -17.31
CA GLY A 1112 9.64 27.72 -16.56
C GLY A 1112 9.69 26.20 -16.71
N TRP A 1113 8.74 25.60 -17.43
CA TRP A 1113 8.73 24.17 -17.72
C TRP A 1113 9.67 23.84 -18.89
N ASN A 1114 10.92 23.55 -18.54
CA ASN A 1114 11.98 23.17 -19.48
C ASN A 1114 11.86 21.70 -19.94
N MET A 1115 10.69 21.35 -20.46
CA MET A 1115 10.46 20.16 -21.29
C MET A 1115 10.99 20.42 -22.70
N ASP A 1116 11.50 19.39 -23.36
CA ASP A 1116 12.05 19.48 -24.71
C ASP A 1116 11.12 18.78 -25.71
N CYS A 1117 10.13 19.54 -26.18
CA CYS A 1117 9.14 19.01 -27.11
C CYS A 1117 9.71 18.58 -28.46
N MET A 1118 10.96 18.94 -28.79
CA MET A 1118 11.63 18.46 -30.01
C MET A 1118 12.00 16.97 -29.91
N THR A 1119 12.11 16.39 -28.70
CA THR A 1119 12.26 14.93 -28.54
C THR A 1119 11.06 14.15 -29.09
N TYR A 1120 9.87 14.76 -29.19
CA TYR A 1120 8.68 14.15 -29.81
C TYR A 1120 8.54 14.46 -31.31
N GLY A 1121 9.59 15.00 -31.95
CA GLY A 1121 9.71 15.14 -33.40
C GLY A 1121 10.77 14.17 -33.92
N GLY A 1122 10.39 13.37 -34.93
CA GLY A 1122 11.32 12.54 -35.71
C GLY A 1122 11.97 13.31 -36.85
#